data_AF-C0W6C2-F1
#
_entry.id   AF-C0W6C2-F1
#
_cell.length_a   1.000
_cell.length_b   1.000
_cell.length_c   1.000
_cell.angle_alpha   90.00
_cell.angle_beta   90.00
_cell.angle_gamma   90.00
#
_symmetry.space_group_name_H-M   'P 1'
#
loop_
_entity.id
_entity.type
_entity.pdbx_description
1 polymer ?
#
loop_
_entity_poly.entity_id
_entity_poly.type
_entity_poly.pdbx_seq_one_letter_code
_entity_poly.pdbx_strand_id
1 'polypeptide(L)'
;MARAGVQLLYANVDRVVDGRETSGWQLMACEPAIADDLRERLLTHIRPELDLVVPLPDFPTPQEEAAADRRLTQVLTVDGTVLAHTAPAGPDTTGRANTMSHLILLAAEPAPAQATADLWRSPAWSTPVGAQAVRQARVSAPDAFLPGTVVTEETVAAFITQAGCGPVLAYIADLLDERLRARVTGERVDGATLVLPVQSTDEAALWIGALQRTCAPATARLLGYTTFARAAAPLEVDALASSGLDLVCVPASDRLDVVDQHPDTALVTAQAAAAHTLTTAWGVLVAAMSRDLGTWQGARSAMRDLLSFLTVHTDLSPAWPLAMVEASDAGILGVSDGHLDTTVDLELVACQPSGLAGAAYLSSLVAERILGASQSDPAHWWDKLSVVPRDVPATGVVAGLAEKYLNSAVQDAAWLLRRERHDDEDAERSLAQWSTSSQGCAVLPDLAGRLIATLEAAGAAGARERLAAVGNLVRDGVVLDETVEMRLLAPVAQAFMTADGSALAEPSLPSALRAGVCRLLGDLLVGEYRFHTVPSLAPQVCDWLAPVATASPHVALEVAASRLLVSSSPQREAEQWRQAMDAVVGLERGDQVATSPQLQDQVARYVAPAAMPPWQQLWQSWSEAAAACALYHAGQESATALAQQVLVAKNHPPSQPLGATYAYVSTPTAAATVAWLHPQPLFSLAAPTAVGWACATLLATHSLARTQEPLMQCRAVTDECDRALAILALAAVQGLRPGLPGDLSTVAARLQQRSVELVEVLDSHPQLLHRGTDLATGELVDGALRALADAENARTIVEQAASLAPRVEGSRQHVAAAASVLGGLVPDPVALAKAAIRARVRMLGEAGVEAVHRAIHTAYVGYGIQGMDTWCDKQVLGTSSRGLRGLFQRR
;
A
#
# COMPACT_ATOMS: atom_id res chain seq x y z
N MET A 1 0.11 8.07 54.56
CA MET A 1 -1.02 8.93 54.96
C MET A 1 -1.65 9.42 53.68
N ALA A 2 -2.94 9.13 53.45
CA ALA A 2 -3.66 9.76 52.34
C ALA A 2 -3.71 11.28 52.58
N ARG A 3 -3.08 12.07 51.71
CA ARG A 3 -3.09 13.53 51.87
C ARG A 3 -4.35 14.10 51.24
N ALA A 4 -5.21 14.70 52.06
CA ALA A 4 -6.34 15.46 51.56
C ALA A 4 -5.83 16.71 50.81
N GLY A 5 -6.20 16.86 49.53
CA GLY A 5 -5.90 18.05 48.74
C GLY A 5 -6.91 19.16 48.99
N VAL A 6 -8.19 18.81 49.04
CA VAL A 6 -9.33 19.70 49.35
C VAL A 6 -10.33 18.95 50.22
N GLN A 7 -10.92 19.62 51.22
CA GLN A 7 -11.95 19.08 52.09
C GLN A 7 -13.19 19.97 52.13
N LEU A 8 -14.36 19.35 52.21
CA LEU A 8 -15.66 20.02 52.23
C LEU A 8 -16.61 19.35 53.23
N LEU A 9 -17.40 20.15 53.97
CA LEU A 9 -18.51 19.67 54.79
C LEU A 9 -19.84 20.14 54.24
N TYR A 10 -20.81 19.24 54.11
CA TYR A 10 -22.14 19.54 53.59
C TYR A 10 -23.21 18.88 54.46
N ALA A 11 -24.17 19.67 54.93
CA ALA A 11 -25.28 19.20 55.73
C ALA A 11 -26.49 20.13 55.59
N ASN A 12 -27.66 19.70 56.06
CA ASN A 12 -28.77 20.61 56.30
C ASN A 12 -28.53 21.34 57.63
N VAL A 13 -28.45 22.67 57.58
CA VAL A 13 -28.12 23.48 58.76
C VAL A 13 -28.78 24.84 58.68
N ASP A 14 -29.22 25.35 59.83
CA ASP A 14 -29.61 26.75 60.00
C ASP A 14 -28.40 27.58 60.41
N ARG A 15 -28.07 28.61 59.62
CA ARG A 15 -26.96 29.53 59.92
C ARG A 15 -27.24 30.95 59.44
N VAL A 16 -26.46 31.89 59.97
CA VAL A 16 -26.45 33.28 59.47
C VAL A 16 -25.18 33.47 58.65
N VAL A 17 -25.32 33.69 57.34
CA VAL A 17 -24.23 34.00 56.42
C VAL A 17 -24.43 35.43 55.93
N ASP A 18 -23.42 36.30 56.09
CA ASP A 18 -23.47 37.71 55.71
C ASP A 18 -24.71 38.47 56.21
N GLY A 19 -25.18 38.14 57.43
CA GLY A 19 -26.34 38.76 58.07
C GLY A 19 -27.70 38.25 57.58
N ARG A 20 -27.76 37.23 56.71
CA ARG A 20 -29.00 36.55 56.29
C ARG A 20 -29.11 35.17 56.93
N GLU A 21 -30.28 34.86 57.46
CA GLU A 21 -30.64 33.49 57.86
C GLU A 21 -30.78 32.61 56.60
N THR A 22 -29.99 31.54 56.53
CA THR A 22 -30.08 30.50 55.50
C THR A 22 -30.37 29.16 56.16
N SER A 23 -31.39 28.45 55.65
CA SER A 23 -31.80 27.10 56.08
C SER A 23 -31.78 26.16 54.87
N GLY A 24 -31.52 24.87 55.09
CA GLY A 24 -31.48 23.86 54.04
C GLY A 24 -30.08 23.28 53.80
N TRP A 25 -29.98 22.41 52.80
CA TRP A 25 -28.73 21.75 52.42
C TRP A 25 -27.72 22.75 51.85
N GLN A 26 -26.57 22.88 52.51
CA GLN A 26 -25.55 23.86 52.12
C GLN A 26 -24.14 23.46 52.53
N LEU A 27 -23.16 24.00 51.80
CA LEU A 27 -21.74 23.87 52.13
C LEU A 27 -21.42 24.61 53.43
N MET A 28 -20.94 23.89 54.43
CA MET A 28 -20.62 24.39 55.76
C MET A 28 -19.19 24.93 55.88
N ALA A 29 -18.22 24.17 55.38
CA ALA A 29 -16.80 24.49 55.44
C ALA A 29 -16.08 23.94 54.20
N CYS A 30 -15.02 24.62 53.77
CA CYS A 30 -14.17 24.26 52.63
C CYS A 30 -12.73 24.66 52.93
N GLU A 31 -11.78 23.73 52.89
CA GLU A 31 -10.35 24.04 53.05
C GLU A 31 -9.47 23.24 52.07
N PRO A 32 -8.49 23.88 51.40
CA PRO A 32 -8.32 25.34 51.29
C PRO A 32 -9.49 25.98 50.53
N ALA A 33 -9.50 27.31 50.43
CA ALA A 33 -10.47 28.00 49.56
C ALA A 33 -10.24 27.58 48.10
N ILE A 34 -11.31 27.16 47.42
CA ILE A 34 -11.28 26.70 46.02
C ILE A 34 -12.19 27.58 45.15
N ALA A 35 -11.91 27.57 43.84
CA ALA A 35 -12.73 28.23 42.84
C ALA A 35 -14.18 27.68 42.83
N ASP A 36 -15.14 28.55 42.49
CA ASP A 36 -16.56 28.22 42.54
C ASP A 36 -16.92 27.07 41.59
N ASP A 37 -16.26 26.98 40.44
CA ASP A 37 -16.49 25.93 39.44
C ASP A 37 -16.08 24.54 39.95
N LEU A 38 -14.90 24.42 40.58
CA LEU A 38 -14.44 23.17 41.19
C LEU A 38 -15.36 22.80 42.36
N ARG A 39 -15.79 23.78 43.16
CA ARG A 39 -16.73 23.56 44.26
C ARG A 39 -18.05 23.00 43.76
N GLU A 40 -18.65 23.61 42.74
CA GLU A 40 -19.90 23.15 42.15
C GLU A 40 -19.79 21.73 41.61
N ARG A 41 -18.69 21.40 40.89
CA ARG A 41 -18.42 20.02 40.44
C ARG A 41 -18.33 19.04 41.60
N LEU A 42 -17.55 19.34 42.63
CA LEU A 42 -17.41 18.47 43.81
C LEU A 42 -18.74 18.25 44.53
N LEU A 43 -19.58 19.28 44.62
CA LEU A 43 -20.92 19.16 45.24
C LEU A 43 -21.85 18.19 44.48
N THR A 44 -21.65 17.97 43.18
CA THR A 44 -22.49 17.02 42.39
C THR A 44 -22.31 15.56 42.82
N HIS A 45 -21.18 15.23 43.46
CA HIS A 45 -20.88 13.90 43.96
C HIS A 45 -21.42 13.65 45.37
N ILE A 46 -22.05 14.66 45.99
CA ILE A 46 -22.72 14.50 47.27
C ILE A 46 -24.09 13.85 47.05
N ARG A 47 -24.29 12.72 47.70
CA ARG A 47 -25.61 12.15 47.96
C ARG A 47 -25.89 12.38 49.45
N PRO A 48 -26.72 13.36 49.82
CA PRO A 48 -27.04 13.58 51.23
C PRO A 48 -28.02 12.53 51.77
N GLU A 49 -28.77 11.85 50.91
CA GLU A 49 -29.75 10.85 51.31
C GLU A 49 -29.08 9.59 51.86
N LEU A 50 -29.47 9.17 53.06
CA LEU A 50 -28.97 7.96 53.71
C LEU A 50 -30.15 7.19 54.34
N ASP A 51 -30.80 6.36 53.53
CA ASP A 51 -31.93 5.53 53.96
C ASP A 51 -31.43 4.21 54.57
N LEU A 52 -31.03 4.28 55.84
CA LEU A 52 -30.47 3.15 56.58
C LEU A 52 -31.51 2.07 56.86
N VAL A 53 -31.09 0.79 56.78
CA VAL A 53 -31.92 -0.35 57.20
C VAL A 53 -32.28 -0.27 58.68
N VAL A 54 -31.31 0.16 59.50
CA VAL A 54 -31.51 0.47 60.92
C VAL A 54 -31.24 1.95 61.13
N PRO A 55 -32.27 2.80 61.35
CA PRO A 55 -32.07 4.22 61.55
C PRO A 55 -31.39 4.50 62.89
N LEU A 56 -30.63 5.60 62.96
CA LEU A 56 -30.05 6.10 64.21
C LEU A 56 -31.19 6.55 65.15
N PRO A 57 -31.19 6.14 66.44
CA PRO A 57 -32.15 6.64 67.41
C PRO A 57 -32.09 8.17 67.56
N ASP A 58 -33.19 8.80 67.99
CA ASP A 58 -33.26 10.26 68.20
C ASP A 58 -32.27 10.76 69.26
N PHE A 59 -31.99 9.92 70.27
CA PHE A 59 -31.05 10.18 71.36
C PHE A 59 -30.08 9.00 71.49
N PRO A 60 -29.13 8.87 70.55
CA PRO A 60 -28.24 7.74 70.52
C PRO A 60 -27.21 7.83 71.65
N THR A 61 -26.85 6.68 72.20
CA THR A 61 -25.69 6.55 73.07
C THR A 61 -24.40 6.67 72.24
N PRO A 62 -23.25 7.02 72.84
CA PRO A 62 -21.97 7.05 72.12
C PRO A 62 -21.62 5.72 71.43
N GLN A 63 -22.10 4.60 71.97
CA GLN A 63 -21.92 3.27 71.38
C GLN A 63 -22.77 3.08 70.13
N GLU A 64 -24.02 3.56 70.14
CA GLU A 64 -24.91 3.55 68.98
C GLU A 64 -24.43 4.53 67.90
N GLU A 65 -23.95 5.71 68.27
CA GLU A 65 -23.32 6.67 67.32
C GLU A 65 -22.07 6.08 66.66
N ALA A 66 -21.23 5.41 67.46
CA ALA A 66 -20.05 4.73 66.96
C ALA A 66 -20.43 3.57 66.03
N ALA A 67 -21.45 2.79 66.35
CA ALA A 67 -21.87 1.63 65.56
C ALA A 67 -22.69 2.00 64.31
N ALA A 68 -23.29 3.19 64.26
CA ALA A 68 -24.17 3.63 63.19
C ALA A 68 -23.59 3.38 61.79
N ASP A 69 -24.43 2.86 60.90
CA ASP A 69 -24.09 2.67 59.49
C ASP A 69 -23.79 4.01 58.81
N ARG A 70 -22.81 3.97 57.91
CA ARG A 70 -22.31 5.14 57.17
C ARG A 70 -22.15 4.75 55.71
N ARG A 71 -21.97 5.74 54.84
CA ARG A 71 -21.61 5.52 53.45
C ARG A 71 -20.27 6.16 53.16
N LEU A 72 -19.32 5.37 52.66
CA LEU A 72 -18.11 5.87 52.04
C LEU A 72 -18.20 5.57 50.54
N THR A 73 -18.12 6.62 49.73
CA THR A 73 -18.14 6.52 48.27
C THR A 73 -16.82 7.05 47.73
N GLN A 74 -16.21 6.31 46.81
CA GLN A 74 -15.09 6.78 46.01
C GLN A 74 -15.57 7.00 44.58
N VAL A 75 -15.26 8.17 44.02
CA VAL A 75 -15.61 8.54 42.65
C VAL A 75 -14.36 9.01 41.94
N LEU A 76 -14.09 8.46 40.76
CA LEU A 76 -13.06 8.98 39.86
C LEU A 76 -13.64 10.13 39.03
N THR A 77 -13.02 11.30 39.12
CA THR A 77 -13.45 12.52 38.43
C THR A 77 -12.31 13.09 37.58
N VAL A 78 -12.62 14.07 36.72
CA VAL A 78 -11.61 14.81 35.95
C VAL A 78 -10.64 15.59 36.84
N ASP A 79 -11.06 15.95 38.05
CA ASP A 79 -10.26 16.70 39.01
C ASP A 79 -9.42 15.77 39.91
N GLY A 80 -9.62 14.44 39.82
CA GLY A 80 -8.96 13.42 40.63
C GLY A 80 -9.95 12.51 41.37
N THR A 81 -9.44 11.71 42.31
CA THR A 81 -10.26 10.80 43.11
C THR A 81 -10.91 11.54 44.28
N VAL A 82 -12.24 11.48 44.34
CA VAL A 82 -13.06 12.07 45.41
C VAL A 82 -13.55 10.98 46.34
N LEU A 83 -13.38 11.17 47.64
CA LEU A 83 -14.03 10.39 48.69
C LEU A 83 -15.17 11.20 49.30
N ALA A 84 -16.35 10.61 49.41
CA ALA A 84 -17.50 11.18 50.09
C ALA A 84 -17.94 10.26 51.22
N HIS A 85 -17.83 10.74 52.45
CA HIS A 85 -18.27 10.04 53.65
C HIS A 85 -19.55 10.68 54.20
N THR A 86 -20.67 9.97 54.13
CA THR A 86 -21.97 10.40 54.65
C THR A 86 -22.31 9.63 55.92
N ALA A 87 -22.56 10.35 57.02
CA ALA A 87 -22.98 9.79 58.30
C ALA A 87 -24.33 10.37 58.74
N PRO A 88 -25.16 9.60 59.48
CA PRO A 88 -26.36 10.13 60.09
C PRO A 88 -26.00 11.20 61.13
N ALA A 89 -26.74 12.31 61.14
CA ALA A 89 -26.51 13.45 62.03
C ALA A 89 -27.66 13.67 63.03
N GLY A 90 -28.57 12.70 63.15
CA GLY A 90 -29.78 12.81 63.95
C GLY A 90 -30.83 13.76 63.34
N PRO A 91 -31.88 14.12 64.09
CA PRO A 91 -32.89 15.05 63.60
C PRO A 91 -32.36 16.49 63.48
N ASP A 92 -32.78 17.19 62.43
CA ASP A 92 -32.57 18.63 62.27
C ASP A 92 -33.47 19.44 63.24
N THR A 93 -33.37 20.77 63.18
CA THR A 93 -34.16 21.70 64.02
C THR A 93 -35.67 21.57 63.81
N THR A 94 -36.12 20.91 62.73
CA THR A 94 -37.51 20.65 62.38
C THR A 94 -37.96 19.21 62.68
N GLY A 95 -37.06 18.37 63.20
CA GLY A 95 -37.34 16.96 63.52
C GLY A 95 -37.20 16.00 62.33
N ARG A 96 -36.67 16.45 61.19
CA ARG A 96 -36.43 15.58 60.01
C ARG A 96 -35.05 14.95 60.09
N ALA A 97 -34.89 13.74 59.55
CA ALA A 97 -33.59 13.08 59.49
C ALA A 97 -32.56 13.93 58.74
N ASN A 98 -31.37 14.08 59.32
CA ASN A 98 -30.26 14.84 58.76
C ASN A 98 -29.02 13.97 58.59
N THR A 99 -28.12 14.38 57.71
CA THR A 99 -26.83 13.72 57.49
C THR A 99 -25.70 14.74 57.42
N MET A 100 -24.50 14.29 57.73
CA MET A 100 -23.26 15.02 57.49
C MET A 100 -22.50 14.32 56.37
N SER A 101 -22.24 15.04 55.27
CA SER A 101 -21.36 14.59 54.20
C SER A 101 -20.02 15.30 54.29
N HIS A 102 -18.94 14.54 54.48
CA HIS A 102 -17.56 15.01 54.45
C HIS A 102 -16.90 14.52 53.16
N LEU A 103 -16.50 15.46 52.30
CA LEU A 103 -15.85 15.16 51.03
C LEU A 103 -14.38 15.51 51.06
N ILE A 104 -13.58 14.68 50.40
CA ILE A 104 -12.15 14.87 50.23
C ILE A 104 -11.81 14.65 48.77
N LEU A 105 -11.20 15.65 48.12
CA LEU A 105 -10.44 15.43 46.89
C LEU A 105 -9.02 15.01 47.30
N LEU A 106 -8.63 13.79 46.94
CA LEU A 106 -7.30 13.27 47.27
C LEU A 106 -6.22 14.03 46.50
N ALA A 107 -5.09 14.28 47.16
CA ALA A 107 -3.94 14.86 46.49
C ALA A 107 -3.40 13.90 45.40
N ALA A 108 -2.93 14.48 44.30
CA ALA A 108 -2.19 13.75 43.28
C ALA A 108 -0.84 13.30 43.86
N GLU A 109 -0.75 12.03 44.22
CA GLU A 109 0.44 11.39 44.77
C GLU A 109 0.93 10.34 43.77
N PRO A 110 2.22 10.34 43.37
CA PRO A 110 2.74 9.39 42.39
C PRO A 110 2.79 7.95 42.93
N ALA A 111 2.97 7.77 44.24
CA ALA A 111 3.07 6.48 44.91
C ALA A 111 2.36 6.54 46.28
N PRO A 112 1.01 6.51 46.29
CA PRO A 112 0.26 6.61 47.52
C PRO A 112 0.46 5.37 48.40
N ALA A 113 0.66 5.58 49.70
CA ALA A 113 1.04 4.51 50.62
C ALA A 113 -0.13 3.71 51.21
N GLN A 114 -1.37 4.19 51.09
CA GLN A 114 -2.54 3.64 51.78
C GLN A 114 -3.72 3.47 50.82
N ALA A 115 -4.49 2.41 51.04
CA ALA A 115 -5.76 2.19 50.36
C ALA A 115 -6.82 3.14 50.94
N THR A 116 -7.79 3.55 50.13
CA THR A 116 -8.81 4.52 50.59
C THR A 116 -9.84 3.89 51.53
N ALA A 117 -10.07 2.59 51.42
CA ALA A 117 -10.86 1.82 52.38
C ALA A 117 -10.24 1.79 53.79
N ASP A 118 -8.92 2.01 53.93
CA ASP A 118 -8.28 2.11 55.25
C ASP A 118 -8.81 3.32 56.03
N LEU A 119 -9.32 4.34 55.33
CA LEU A 119 -9.94 5.50 55.96
C LEU A 119 -11.34 5.19 56.49
N TRP A 120 -11.92 4.01 56.23
CA TRP A 120 -13.22 3.64 56.78
C TRP A 120 -13.21 3.73 58.31
N ARG A 121 -14.16 4.48 58.87
CA ARG A 121 -14.22 4.85 60.30
C ARG A 121 -12.96 5.56 60.84
N SER A 122 -12.19 6.24 59.99
CA SER A 122 -11.16 7.18 60.44
C SER A 122 -11.76 8.19 61.43
N PRO A 123 -11.07 8.51 62.54
CA PRO A 123 -11.55 9.50 63.51
C PRO A 123 -11.62 10.92 62.93
N ALA A 124 -10.97 11.18 61.79
CA ALA A 124 -11.01 12.49 61.12
C ALA A 124 -12.30 12.73 60.32
N TRP A 125 -13.11 11.70 60.07
CA TRP A 125 -14.41 11.89 59.42
C TRP A 125 -15.37 12.67 60.32
N SER A 126 -16.12 13.61 59.72
CA SER A 126 -17.06 14.43 60.46
C SER A 126 -18.33 13.62 60.67
N THR A 127 -18.63 13.29 61.94
CA THR A 127 -19.81 12.51 62.32
C THR A 127 -20.59 13.17 63.48
N PRO A 128 -20.94 14.47 63.38
CA PRO A 128 -21.65 15.17 64.44
C PRO A 128 -23.10 14.67 64.54
N VAL A 129 -23.59 14.50 65.77
CA VAL A 129 -24.98 14.13 66.04
C VAL A 129 -25.70 15.29 66.73
N GLY A 130 -26.83 15.69 66.16
CA GLY A 130 -27.68 16.78 66.63
C GLY A 130 -27.35 18.14 66.01
N ALA A 131 -28.38 18.99 65.89
CA ALA A 131 -28.32 20.27 65.18
C ALA A 131 -27.19 21.22 65.65
N GLN A 132 -26.89 21.24 66.95
CA GLN A 132 -25.81 22.09 67.48
C GLN A 132 -24.42 21.59 67.08
N ALA A 133 -24.18 20.27 67.18
CA ALA A 133 -22.91 19.66 66.79
C ALA A 133 -22.67 19.85 65.29
N VAL A 134 -23.72 19.70 64.46
CA VAL A 134 -23.66 19.98 63.02
C VAL A 134 -23.20 21.42 62.77
N ARG A 135 -23.85 22.43 63.37
CA ARG A 135 -23.45 23.85 63.21
C ARG A 135 -21.99 24.14 63.60
N GLN A 136 -21.47 23.41 64.58
CA GLN A 136 -20.12 23.60 65.10
C GLN A 136 -19.06 22.78 64.36
N ALA A 137 -19.45 21.88 63.47
CA ALA A 137 -18.53 21.03 62.72
C ALA A 137 -17.53 21.86 61.89
N ARG A 138 -16.29 21.34 61.80
CA ARG A 138 -15.18 21.90 61.03
C ARG A 138 -14.50 20.78 60.26
N VAL A 139 -13.88 21.12 59.13
CA VAL A 139 -13.00 20.19 58.42
C VAL A 139 -11.80 19.85 59.31
N SER A 140 -11.30 18.62 59.20
CA SER A 140 -10.13 18.17 59.94
C SER A 140 -8.85 18.65 59.25
N ALA A 141 -7.73 18.71 59.97
CA ALA A 141 -6.44 18.97 59.34
C ALA A 141 -6.14 17.90 58.26
N PRO A 142 -5.51 18.25 57.12
CA PRO A 142 -5.25 17.28 56.04
C PRO A 142 -4.48 16.02 56.44
N ASP A 143 -3.65 16.11 57.48
CA ASP A 143 -2.85 15.04 58.06
C ASP A 143 -3.56 14.29 59.21
N ALA A 144 -4.77 14.67 59.60
CA ALA A 144 -5.53 13.99 60.66
C ALA A 144 -6.13 12.65 60.21
N PHE A 145 -6.19 12.38 58.89
CA PHE A 145 -6.75 11.14 58.33
C PHE A 145 -5.83 9.95 58.54
N LEU A 146 -6.01 9.30 59.70
CA LEU A 146 -5.40 8.03 60.05
C LEU A 146 -6.29 6.85 59.66
N PRO A 147 -5.73 5.66 59.39
CA PRO A 147 -6.51 4.45 59.21
C PRO A 147 -7.49 4.20 60.37
N GLY A 148 -8.69 3.74 60.06
CA GLY A 148 -9.66 3.29 61.06
C GLY A 148 -9.31 1.91 61.62
N THR A 149 -10.16 1.41 62.52
CA THR A 149 -9.90 0.14 63.24
C THR A 149 -10.59 -1.08 62.62
N VAL A 150 -11.46 -0.89 61.62
CA VAL A 150 -12.24 -1.98 61.01
C VAL A 150 -11.50 -2.61 59.82
N VAL A 151 -10.89 -1.81 58.97
CA VAL A 151 -10.15 -2.28 57.78
C VAL A 151 -8.66 -2.27 58.09
N THR A 152 -8.18 -3.35 58.71
CA THR A 152 -6.76 -3.57 59.06
C THR A 152 -6.18 -4.74 58.26
N GLU A 153 -4.86 -4.92 58.28
CA GLU A 153 -4.25 -6.09 57.65
C GLU A 153 -4.75 -7.40 58.28
N GLU A 154 -4.87 -7.47 59.61
CA GLU A 154 -5.32 -8.68 60.30
C GLU A 154 -6.80 -8.99 60.05
N THR A 155 -7.66 -7.97 60.10
CA THR A 155 -9.11 -8.14 59.91
C THR A 155 -9.45 -8.53 58.48
N VAL A 156 -8.80 -7.94 57.48
CA VAL A 156 -8.96 -8.32 56.08
C VAL A 156 -8.45 -9.75 55.83
N ALA A 157 -7.29 -10.11 56.38
CA ALA A 157 -6.75 -11.46 56.22
C ALA A 157 -7.66 -12.53 56.87
N ALA A 158 -8.18 -12.24 58.07
CA ALA A 158 -9.15 -13.11 58.74
C ALA A 158 -10.49 -13.18 58.00
N PHE A 159 -10.91 -12.11 57.33
CA PHE A 159 -12.13 -12.06 56.54
C PHE A 159 -12.01 -12.89 55.26
N ILE A 160 -10.99 -12.65 54.45
CA ILE A 160 -10.88 -13.28 53.11
C ILE A 160 -10.64 -14.78 53.17
N THR A 161 -10.10 -15.28 54.28
CA THR A 161 -9.85 -16.69 54.53
C THR A 161 -11.07 -17.45 55.04
N GLN A 162 -12.20 -16.76 55.25
CA GLN A 162 -13.48 -17.41 55.49
C GLN A 162 -13.94 -18.15 54.23
N ALA A 163 -14.63 -19.27 54.43
CA ALA A 163 -15.08 -20.12 53.32
C ALA A 163 -15.92 -19.33 52.30
N GLY A 164 -15.50 -19.37 51.04
CA GLY A 164 -16.18 -18.71 49.92
C GLY A 164 -15.79 -17.25 49.68
N CYS A 165 -15.07 -16.59 50.60
CA CYS A 165 -14.72 -15.17 50.41
C CYS A 165 -13.64 -14.96 49.33
N GLY A 166 -12.57 -15.77 49.33
CA GLY A 166 -11.52 -15.73 48.33
C GLY A 166 -12.02 -15.83 46.87
N PRO A 167 -12.82 -16.86 46.52
CA PRO A 167 -13.40 -16.99 45.18
C PRO A 167 -14.25 -15.79 44.75
N VAL A 168 -15.05 -15.21 45.66
CA VAL A 168 -15.84 -14.01 45.37
C VAL A 168 -14.95 -12.80 45.11
N LEU A 169 -13.86 -12.63 45.88
CA LEU A 169 -12.91 -11.54 45.64
C LEU A 169 -12.23 -11.67 44.27
N ALA A 170 -11.79 -12.88 43.92
CA ALA A 170 -11.20 -13.16 42.62
C ALA A 170 -12.17 -12.89 41.47
N TYR A 171 -13.45 -13.25 41.65
CA TYR A 171 -14.50 -12.95 40.69
C TYR A 171 -14.71 -11.44 40.49
N ILE A 172 -14.75 -10.67 41.59
CA ILE A 172 -14.85 -9.20 41.52
C ILE A 172 -13.63 -8.61 40.81
N ALA A 173 -12.41 -9.08 41.12
CA ALA A 173 -11.19 -8.65 40.47
C ALA A 173 -11.23 -8.95 38.95
N ASP A 174 -11.67 -10.15 38.57
CA ASP A 174 -11.78 -10.55 37.16
C ASP A 174 -12.71 -9.65 36.35
N LEU A 175 -13.87 -9.32 36.92
CA LEU A 175 -14.86 -8.45 36.26
C LEU A 175 -14.44 -6.98 36.17
N LEU A 176 -13.44 -6.55 36.96
CA LEU A 176 -12.99 -5.16 37.05
C LEU A 176 -11.63 -4.91 36.39
N ASP A 177 -10.87 -5.95 36.02
CA ASP A 177 -9.51 -5.82 35.49
C ASP A 177 -9.45 -4.88 34.28
N GLU A 178 -10.28 -5.13 33.26
CA GLU A 178 -10.30 -4.36 32.02
C GLU A 178 -10.58 -2.87 32.27
N ARG A 179 -11.55 -2.56 33.14
CA ARG A 179 -11.92 -1.16 33.45
C ARG A 179 -10.81 -0.41 34.14
N LEU A 180 -10.13 -1.05 35.11
CA LEU A 180 -9.03 -0.43 35.82
C LEU A 180 -7.81 -0.30 34.91
N ARG A 181 -7.50 -1.33 34.10
CA ARG A 181 -6.40 -1.29 33.13
C ARG A 181 -6.59 -0.17 32.11
N ALA A 182 -7.79 -0.01 31.55
CA ALA A 182 -8.10 1.09 30.64
C ALA A 182 -7.92 2.46 31.32
N ARG A 183 -8.35 2.61 32.58
CA ARG A 183 -8.20 3.89 33.30
C ARG A 183 -6.75 4.24 33.61
N VAL A 184 -5.88 3.24 33.76
CA VAL A 184 -4.43 3.45 33.92
C VAL A 184 -3.83 4.12 32.68
N THR A 185 -4.31 3.77 31.47
CA THR A 185 -3.89 4.40 30.21
C THR A 185 -4.69 5.65 29.85
N GLY A 186 -5.63 6.07 30.70
CA GLY A 186 -6.51 7.23 30.49
C GLY A 186 -7.74 6.94 29.63
N GLU A 187 -7.98 5.69 29.27
CA GLU A 187 -9.15 5.24 28.54
C GLU A 187 -10.33 4.94 29.50
N ARG A 188 -11.55 4.89 28.95
CA ARG A 188 -12.75 4.56 29.71
C ARG A 188 -13.51 3.47 28.99
N VAL A 189 -13.71 2.36 29.69
CA VAL A 189 -14.53 1.23 29.25
C VAL A 189 -15.78 1.20 30.12
N ASP A 190 -16.94 1.18 29.48
CA ASP A 190 -18.23 1.03 30.15
C ASP A 190 -18.49 -0.43 30.50
N GLY A 191 -19.27 -0.66 31.54
CA GLY A 191 -19.79 -1.98 31.85
C GLY A 191 -20.74 -1.95 33.03
N ALA A 192 -21.42 -3.08 33.27
CA ALA A 192 -22.43 -3.21 34.32
C ALA A 192 -21.88 -2.84 35.71
N THR A 193 -22.67 -2.15 36.51
CA THR A 193 -22.33 -1.89 37.92
C THR A 193 -22.42 -3.19 38.70
N LEU A 194 -21.32 -3.57 39.36
CA LEU A 194 -21.27 -4.76 40.20
C LEU A 194 -21.98 -4.46 41.51
N VAL A 195 -22.98 -5.25 41.86
CA VAL A 195 -23.77 -5.08 43.07
C VAL A 195 -23.45 -6.22 44.03
N LEU A 196 -22.86 -5.89 45.17
CA LEU A 196 -22.44 -6.85 46.19
C LEU A 196 -23.38 -6.80 47.40
N PRO A 197 -24.15 -7.88 47.67
CA PRO A 197 -24.95 -7.99 48.88
C PRO A 197 -24.05 -8.16 50.11
N VAL A 198 -24.27 -7.35 51.14
CA VAL A 198 -23.50 -7.36 52.40
C VAL A 198 -24.43 -7.36 53.62
N GLN A 199 -23.95 -7.87 54.75
CA GLN A 199 -24.69 -7.86 56.02
C GLN A 199 -24.54 -6.54 56.78
N SER A 200 -23.47 -5.77 56.52
CA SER A 200 -23.23 -4.48 57.17
C SER A 200 -22.33 -3.57 56.33
N THR A 201 -22.31 -2.27 56.65
CA THR A 201 -21.39 -1.32 56.01
C THR A 201 -19.92 -1.56 56.37
N ASP A 202 -19.66 -2.21 57.52
CA ASP A 202 -18.32 -2.67 57.90
C ASP A 202 -17.84 -3.86 57.05
N GLU A 203 -18.73 -4.80 56.74
CA GLU A 203 -18.42 -5.89 55.80
C GLU A 203 -18.16 -5.35 54.39
N ALA A 204 -18.96 -4.39 53.92
CA ALA A 204 -18.69 -3.71 52.65
C ALA A 204 -17.28 -3.09 52.60
N ALA A 205 -16.89 -2.40 53.69
CA ALA A 205 -15.57 -1.81 53.78
C ALA A 205 -14.45 -2.87 53.82
N LEU A 206 -14.69 -4.05 54.42
CA LEU A 206 -13.75 -5.18 54.38
C LEU A 206 -13.59 -5.74 52.96
N TRP A 207 -14.68 -5.91 52.20
CA TRP A 207 -14.63 -6.33 50.80
C TRP A 207 -13.82 -5.37 49.93
N ILE A 208 -14.13 -4.08 50.01
CA ILE A 208 -13.41 -3.04 49.25
C ILE A 208 -11.94 -2.99 49.72
N GLY A 209 -11.70 -3.05 51.03
CA GLY A 209 -10.36 -3.07 51.61
C GLY A 209 -9.53 -4.29 51.19
N ALA A 210 -10.17 -5.46 51.02
CA ALA A 210 -9.56 -6.66 50.48
C ALA A 210 -9.18 -6.47 49.00
N LEU A 211 -10.10 -5.98 48.17
CA LEU A 211 -9.86 -5.75 46.74
C LEU A 211 -8.72 -4.75 46.51
N GLN A 212 -8.74 -3.61 47.21
CA GLN A 212 -7.69 -2.59 47.10
C GLN A 212 -6.31 -3.08 47.56
N ARG A 213 -6.25 -4.14 48.39
CA ARG A 213 -5.01 -4.77 48.86
C ARG A 213 -4.42 -5.76 47.87
N THR A 214 -5.06 -6.00 46.73
CA THR A 214 -4.56 -6.91 45.68
C THR A 214 -3.89 -6.18 44.52
N CYS A 215 -3.89 -4.84 44.53
CA CYS A 215 -3.25 -4.00 43.53
C CYS A 215 -2.48 -2.84 44.19
N ALA A 216 -1.84 -1.99 43.40
CA ALA A 216 -1.17 -0.80 43.91
C ALA A 216 -2.20 0.23 44.41
N PRO A 217 -1.94 0.98 45.50
CA PRO A 217 -2.90 1.95 45.99
C PRO A 217 -3.23 3.08 44.99
N ALA A 218 -2.34 3.38 44.04
CA ALA A 218 -2.64 4.30 42.94
C ALA A 218 -3.72 3.74 42.02
N THR A 219 -3.59 2.48 41.60
CA THR A 219 -4.59 1.77 40.79
C THR A 219 -5.92 1.64 41.54
N ALA A 220 -5.87 1.34 42.84
CA ALA A 220 -7.06 1.26 43.71
C ALA A 220 -7.86 2.58 43.81
N ARG A 221 -7.20 3.74 43.64
CA ARG A 221 -7.86 5.06 43.61
C ARG A 221 -8.67 5.31 42.32
N LEU A 222 -8.49 4.48 41.30
CA LEU A 222 -9.25 4.53 40.04
C LEU A 222 -10.59 3.77 40.11
N LEU A 223 -10.81 2.99 41.17
CA LEU A 223 -12.06 2.23 41.39
C LEU A 223 -13.18 3.15 41.88
N GLY A 224 -14.31 3.20 41.18
CA GLY A 224 -15.53 3.80 41.68
C GLY A 224 -16.27 2.82 42.59
N TYR A 225 -16.47 3.14 43.87
CA TYR A 225 -17.20 2.25 44.76
C TYR A 225 -18.09 2.99 45.76
N THR A 226 -19.05 2.28 46.36
CA THR A 226 -19.74 2.74 47.57
C THR A 226 -19.95 1.59 48.58
N THR A 227 -19.74 1.87 49.87
CA THR A 227 -19.97 0.90 50.96
C THR A 227 -21.46 0.71 51.28
N PHE A 228 -22.33 1.58 50.77
CA PHE A 228 -23.75 1.51 51.03
C PHE A 228 -24.57 2.18 49.93
N ALA A 229 -25.54 1.46 49.38
CA ALA A 229 -26.66 2.01 48.64
C ALA A 229 -27.89 1.13 48.87
N ARG A 230 -29.06 1.62 48.45
CA ARG A 230 -30.31 0.85 48.52
C ARG A 230 -30.68 0.30 47.15
N ALA A 231 -31.23 -0.90 47.17
CA ALA A 231 -31.84 -1.59 46.04
C ALA A 231 -33.19 -2.20 46.47
N ALA A 232 -33.93 -1.50 47.32
CA ALA A 232 -35.20 -1.94 47.87
C ALA A 232 -36.36 -1.75 46.89
N ALA A 233 -36.22 -0.84 45.92
CA ALA A 233 -37.20 -0.60 44.87
C ALA A 233 -36.55 -0.56 43.46
N PRO A 234 -37.31 -0.85 42.38
CA PRO A 234 -36.78 -0.81 41.01
C PRO A 234 -36.13 0.53 40.62
N LEU A 235 -36.73 1.65 41.02
CA LEU A 235 -36.17 2.99 40.78
C LEU A 235 -34.78 3.16 41.37
N GLU A 236 -34.50 2.52 42.51
CA GLU A 236 -33.18 2.57 43.14
C GLU A 236 -32.17 1.73 42.35
N VAL A 237 -32.59 0.58 41.82
CA VAL A 237 -31.75 -0.24 40.91
C VAL A 237 -31.39 0.54 39.64
N ASP A 238 -32.35 1.27 39.05
CA ASP A 238 -32.09 2.16 37.90
C ASP A 238 -31.06 3.26 38.26
N ALA A 239 -31.14 3.80 39.49
CA ALA A 239 -30.19 4.79 39.98
C ALA A 239 -28.79 4.19 40.24
N LEU A 240 -28.71 2.92 40.66
CA LEU A 240 -27.44 2.20 40.80
C LEU A 240 -26.76 2.00 39.44
N ALA A 241 -27.52 1.51 38.45
CA ALA A 241 -27.05 1.30 37.08
C ALA A 241 -26.50 2.59 36.44
N SER A 242 -27.14 3.72 36.73
CA SER A 242 -26.75 5.04 36.20
C SER A 242 -25.76 5.81 37.09
N SER A 243 -25.30 5.22 38.20
CA SER A 243 -24.43 5.90 39.18
C SER A 243 -23.03 6.20 38.66
N GLY A 244 -22.57 5.44 37.66
CA GLY A 244 -21.19 5.47 37.17
C GLY A 244 -20.15 4.87 38.12
N LEU A 245 -20.60 4.17 39.17
CA LEU A 245 -19.75 3.40 40.09
C LEU A 245 -19.53 1.98 39.55
N ASP A 246 -18.37 1.41 39.87
CA ASP A 246 -18.00 0.05 39.46
C ASP A 246 -18.52 -1.00 40.44
N LEU A 247 -18.37 -0.76 41.75
CA LEU A 247 -18.74 -1.69 42.81
C LEU A 247 -19.63 -1.01 43.87
N VAL A 248 -20.86 -1.49 44.00
CA VAL A 248 -21.85 -0.94 44.92
C VAL A 248 -22.26 -2.02 45.93
N CYS A 249 -22.05 -1.74 47.21
CA CYS A 249 -22.51 -2.63 48.28
C CYS A 249 -23.93 -2.27 48.70
N VAL A 250 -24.82 -3.26 48.74
CA VAL A 250 -26.22 -3.11 49.16
C VAL A 250 -26.55 -4.08 50.30
N PRO A 251 -27.49 -3.76 51.19
CA PRO A 251 -27.94 -4.70 52.20
C PRO A 251 -28.45 -6.02 51.59
N ALA A 252 -28.05 -7.15 52.16
CA ALA A 252 -28.53 -8.47 51.71
C ALA A 252 -30.06 -8.67 51.86
N SER A 253 -30.74 -7.76 52.58
CA SER A 253 -32.19 -7.74 52.76
C SER A 253 -32.95 -6.96 51.67
N ASP A 254 -32.26 -6.28 50.77
CA ASP A 254 -32.87 -5.53 49.65
C ASP A 254 -33.33 -6.48 48.51
N ARG A 255 -33.94 -5.92 47.45
CA ARG A 255 -34.56 -6.68 46.34
C ARG A 255 -33.54 -7.15 45.31
N LEU A 256 -32.71 -8.12 45.70
CA LEU A 256 -31.65 -8.69 44.85
C LEU A 256 -32.19 -9.36 43.58
N ASP A 257 -33.46 -9.80 43.58
CA ASP A 257 -34.14 -10.34 42.39
C ASP A 257 -34.29 -9.31 41.27
N VAL A 258 -34.48 -8.04 41.63
CA VAL A 258 -34.60 -6.94 40.66
C VAL A 258 -33.23 -6.54 40.11
N VAL A 259 -32.20 -6.58 40.97
CA VAL A 259 -30.81 -6.34 40.57
C VAL A 259 -30.33 -7.39 39.57
N ASP A 260 -30.60 -8.68 39.83
CA ASP A 260 -30.17 -9.79 38.97
C ASP A 260 -30.83 -9.76 37.58
N GLN A 261 -32.03 -9.17 37.48
CA GLN A 261 -32.79 -9.05 36.23
C GLN A 261 -32.45 -7.79 35.41
N HIS A 262 -31.76 -6.81 35.99
CA HIS A 262 -31.49 -5.54 35.34
C HIS A 262 -30.22 -5.64 34.45
N PRO A 263 -30.27 -5.23 33.17
CA PRO A 263 -29.21 -5.50 32.20
C PRO A 263 -27.88 -4.79 32.48
N ASP A 264 -27.93 -3.61 33.12
CA ASP A 264 -26.74 -2.79 33.41
C ASP A 264 -26.19 -3.00 34.83
N THR A 265 -26.65 -4.03 35.54
CA THR A 265 -26.12 -4.43 36.85
C THR A 265 -25.72 -5.90 36.83
N ALA A 266 -24.73 -6.26 37.64
CA ALA A 266 -24.34 -7.66 37.82
C ALA A 266 -24.33 -7.99 39.31
N LEU A 267 -25.19 -8.92 39.72
CA LEU A 267 -25.28 -9.37 41.10
C LEU A 267 -24.09 -10.27 41.45
N VAL A 268 -23.27 -9.85 42.41
CA VAL A 268 -22.11 -10.62 42.87
C VAL A 268 -22.56 -11.59 43.96
N THR A 269 -22.51 -12.89 43.67
CA THR A 269 -22.84 -13.96 44.64
C THR A 269 -21.76 -15.03 44.68
N ALA A 270 -21.68 -15.77 45.79
CA ALA A 270 -20.81 -16.94 45.89
C ALA A 270 -21.11 -18.01 44.82
N GLN A 271 -22.38 -18.15 44.43
CA GLN A 271 -22.79 -19.09 43.39
C GLN A 271 -22.31 -18.65 42.00
N ALA A 272 -22.43 -17.35 41.68
CA ALA A 272 -21.91 -16.78 40.43
C ALA A 272 -20.39 -16.91 40.37
N ALA A 273 -19.69 -16.58 41.46
CA ALA A 273 -18.24 -16.72 41.56
C ALA A 273 -17.77 -18.18 41.35
N ALA A 274 -18.48 -19.17 41.92
CA ALA A 274 -18.14 -20.57 41.76
C ALA A 274 -18.40 -21.12 40.34
N ALA A 275 -19.29 -20.48 39.57
CA ALA A 275 -19.61 -20.85 38.19
C ALA A 275 -18.76 -20.10 37.16
N HIS A 276 -18.08 -19.02 37.57
CA HIS A 276 -17.29 -18.17 36.69
C HIS A 276 -15.91 -18.77 36.42
N THR A 277 -15.48 -18.74 35.15
CA THR A 277 -14.10 -19.07 34.79
C THR A 277 -13.31 -17.78 34.74
N LEU A 278 -12.26 -17.68 35.56
CA LEU A 278 -11.38 -16.50 35.57
C LEU A 278 -10.63 -16.42 34.25
N THR A 279 -10.55 -15.22 33.68
CA THR A 279 -9.95 -14.99 32.35
C THR A 279 -8.88 -13.91 32.34
N THR A 280 -8.88 -13.04 33.35
CA THR A 280 -7.95 -11.91 33.47
C THR A 280 -6.81 -12.24 34.42
N ALA A 281 -5.68 -11.56 34.24
CA ALA A 281 -4.54 -11.75 35.11
C ALA A 281 -4.85 -11.40 36.58
N TRP A 282 -5.62 -10.34 36.82
CA TRP A 282 -5.94 -9.92 38.18
C TRP A 282 -6.83 -10.93 38.89
N GLY A 283 -7.87 -11.45 38.22
CA GLY A 283 -8.74 -12.49 38.77
C GLY A 283 -7.97 -13.75 39.16
N VAL A 284 -7.13 -14.27 38.26
CA VAL A 284 -6.32 -15.47 38.48
C VAL A 284 -5.33 -15.29 39.64
N LEU A 285 -4.61 -14.16 39.68
CA LEU A 285 -3.63 -13.88 40.73
C LEU A 285 -4.30 -13.67 42.09
N VAL A 286 -5.47 -13.04 42.13
CA VAL A 286 -6.25 -12.87 43.37
C VAL A 286 -6.80 -14.21 43.86
N ALA A 287 -7.23 -15.10 42.97
CA ALA A 287 -7.62 -16.47 43.35
C ALA A 287 -6.46 -17.24 43.97
N ALA A 288 -5.26 -17.12 43.39
CA ALA A 288 -4.05 -17.74 43.94
C ALA A 288 -3.69 -17.14 45.31
N MET A 289 -3.69 -15.81 45.42
CA MET A 289 -3.40 -15.07 46.65
C MET A 289 -4.37 -15.39 47.81
N SER A 290 -5.66 -15.56 47.51
CA SER A 290 -6.72 -15.72 48.52
C SER A 290 -7.00 -17.18 48.92
N ARG A 291 -6.14 -18.12 48.50
CA ARG A 291 -6.30 -19.56 48.76
C ARG A 291 -6.29 -19.91 50.25
N ASP A 292 -5.36 -19.33 51.00
CA ASP A 292 -5.23 -19.51 52.44
C ASP A 292 -4.56 -18.31 53.11
N LEU A 293 -4.56 -18.31 54.44
CA LEU A 293 -4.04 -17.20 55.24
C LEU A 293 -2.55 -16.96 55.04
N GLY A 294 -1.76 -18.03 54.89
CA GLY A 294 -0.32 -17.95 54.71
C GLY A 294 0.04 -17.30 53.38
N THR A 295 -0.59 -17.75 52.30
CA THR A 295 -0.42 -17.16 50.96
C THR A 295 -0.84 -15.69 50.93
N TRP A 296 -2.00 -15.35 51.51
CA TRP A 296 -2.46 -13.96 51.58
C TRP A 296 -1.46 -13.06 52.30
N GLN A 297 -1.01 -13.45 53.50
CA GLN A 297 -0.09 -12.66 54.31
C GLN A 297 1.29 -12.54 53.65
N GLY A 298 1.81 -13.63 53.08
CA GLY A 298 3.08 -13.66 52.34
C GLY A 298 3.05 -12.71 51.15
N ALA A 299 2.05 -12.86 50.28
CA ALA A 299 1.88 -12.01 49.11
C ALA A 299 1.70 -10.53 49.48
N ARG A 300 0.93 -10.22 50.53
CA ARG A 300 0.75 -8.84 51.00
C ARG A 300 2.05 -8.21 51.49
N SER A 301 2.83 -8.95 52.28
CA SER A 301 4.12 -8.45 52.77
C SER A 301 5.08 -8.22 51.60
N ALA A 302 5.22 -9.20 50.71
CA ALA A 302 6.08 -9.09 49.53
C ALA A 302 5.65 -7.94 48.62
N MET A 303 4.35 -7.75 48.38
CA MET A 303 3.84 -6.67 47.54
C MET A 303 4.17 -5.29 48.12
N ARG A 304 4.08 -5.12 49.44
CA ARG A 304 4.45 -3.85 50.09
C ARG A 304 5.93 -3.54 49.91
N ASP A 305 6.78 -4.54 50.14
CA ASP A 305 8.24 -4.39 50.00
C ASP A 305 8.61 -4.10 48.54
N LEU A 306 7.95 -4.77 47.60
CA LEU A 306 8.08 -4.58 46.16
C LEU A 306 7.69 -3.17 45.70
N LEU A 307 6.51 -2.69 46.09
CA LEU A 307 6.04 -1.35 45.75
C LEU A 307 6.94 -0.25 46.34
N SER A 308 7.68 -0.54 47.41
CA SER A 308 8.63 0.41 48.01
C SER A 308 9.86 0.69 47.13
N PHE A 309 10.17 -0.19 46.17
CA PHE A 309 11.23 0.05 45.18
C PHE A 309 10.81 0.98 44.05
N LEU A 310 9.50 1.25 43.89
CA LEU A 310 8.96 2.09 42.83
C LEU A 310 8.58 3.46 43.39
N THR A 311 9.03 4.52 42.70
CA THR A 311 8.70 5.92 43.05
C THR A 311 7.41 6.42 42.40
N VAL A 312 6.91 5.69 41.40
CA VAL A 312 5.69 5.98 40.63
C VAL A 312 4.88 4.69 40.50
N HIS A 313 3.60 4.75 40.84
CA HIS A 313 2.65 3.63 40.82
C HIS A 313 1.46 3.89 39.88
N THR A 314 1.40 5.07 39.25
CA THR A 314 0.22 5.54 38.51
C THR A 314 -0.06 4.79 37.22
N ASP A 315 0.95 4.10 36.67
CA ASP A 315 0.90 3.33 35.44
C ASP A 315 0.96 1.80 35.68
N LEU A 316 0.67 1.37 36.91
CA LEU A 316 0.59 -0.04 37.27
C LEU A 316 -0.80 -0.60 36.94
N SER A 317 -0.83 -1.66 36.14
CA SER A 317 -2.03 -2.50 36.00
C SER A 317 -2.42 -3.07 37.38
N PRO A 318 -3.69 -3.48 37.57
CA PRO A 318 -4.11 -4.01 38.86
C PRO A 318 -3.44 -5.36 39.19
N ALA A 319 -3.11 -6.18 38.19
CA ALA A 319 -2.48 -7.48 38.33
C ALA A 319 -0.95 -7.43 38.55
N TRP A 320 -0.28 -6.42 37.99
CA TRP A 320 1.19 -6.36 37.92
C TRP A 320 1.90 -6.52 39.27
N PRO A 321 1.43 -5.90 40.38
CA PRO A 321 2.09 -6.06 41.68
C PRO A 321 2.15 -7.53 42.15
N LEU A 322 1.07 -8.30 41.95
CA LEU A 322 1.04 -9.73 42.33
C LEU A 322 1.87 -10.58 41.35
N ALA A 323 1.86 -10.27 40.06
CA ALA A 323 2.70 -10.95 39.08
C ALA A 323 4.19 -10.76 39.40
N MET A 324 4.60 -9.55 39.77
CA MET A 324 5.97 -9.22 40.13
C MET A 324 6.37 -9.85 41.48
N VAL A 325 5.44 -9.99 42.43
CA VAL A 325 5.65 -10.75 43.68
C VAL A 325 5.95 -12.22 43.38
N GLU A 326 5.12 -12.87 42.56
CA GLU A 326 5.32 -14.27 42.18
C GLU A 326 6.61 -14.48 41.37
N ALA A 327 6.97 -13.51 40.52
CA ALA A 327 8.25 -13.57 39.83
C ALA A 327 9.45 -13.43 40.78
N SER A 328 9.31 -12.64 41.84
CA SER A 328 10.41 -12.38 42.79
C SER A 328 10.65 -13.53 43.77
N ASP A 329 9.58 -14.23 44.16
CA ASP A 329 9.62 -15.39 45.06
C ASP A 329 8.68 -16.48 44.52
N ALA A 330 9.19 -17.30 43.58
CA ALA A 330 8.40 -18.29 42.89
C ALA A 330 7.78 -19.31 43.86
N GLY A 331 6.46 -19.46 43.78
CA GLY A 331 5.65 -20.31 44.66
C GLY A 331 5.02 -19.57 45.84
N ILE A 332 5.22 -18.25 45.98
CA ILE A 332 4.60 -17.48 47.07
C ILE A 332 3.07 -17.44 46.95
N LEU A 333 2.51 -17.45 45.73
CA LEU A 333 1.07 -17.58 45.46
C LEU A 333 0.58 -19.06 45.49
N GLY A 334 1.44 -19.98 45.92
CA GLY A 334 1.16 -21.40 46.09
C GLY A 334 1.77 -22.27 44.99
N VAL A 335 1.21 -23.46 44.77
CA VAL A 335 1.74 -24.39 43.76
C VAL A 335 1.62 -23.75 42.38
N SER A 336 2.76 -23.53 41.72
CA SER A 336 2.81 -23.12 40.32
C SER A 336 2.13 -24.20 39.48
N ASP A 337 1.13 -23.76 38.73
CA ASP A 337 0.58 -24.51 37.61
C ASP A 337 0.86 -23.72 36.33
N GLY A 338 0.85 -24.41 35.19
CA GLY A 338 1.22 -23.78 33.92
C GLY A 338 0.35 -22.58 33.56
N HIS A 339 -0.90 -22.52 34.05
CA HIS A 339 -1.79 -21.39 33.79
C HIS A 339 -1.39 -20.14 34.60
N LEU A 340 -1.06 -20.30 35.89
CA LEU A 340 -0.55 -19.23 36.73
C LEU A 340 0.77 -18.68 36.18
N ASP A 341 1.71 -19.55 35.81
CA ASP A 341 3.01 -19.14 35.27
C ASP A 341 2.87 -18.35 33.96
N THR A 342 2.02 -18.82 33.03
CA THR A 342 1.72 -18.09 31.79
C THR A 342 1.07 -16.74 32.09
N THR A 343 0.14 -16.68 33.06
CA THR A 343 -0.54 -15.44 33.44
C THR A 343 0.44 -14.40 34.00
N VAL A 344 1.34 -14.83 34.89
CA VAL A 344 2.40 -13.97 35.45
C VAL A 344 3.30 -13.45 34.33
N ASP A 345 3.76 -14.34 33.46
CA ASP A 345 4.68 -13.98 32.38
C ASP A 345 4.03 -12.98 31.41
N LEU A 346 2.77 -13.20 31.01
CA LEU A 346 2.05 -12.29 30.13
C LEU A 346 1.80 -10.94 30.80
N GLU A 347 1.42 -10.91 32.08
CA GLU A 347 1.18 -9.65 32.79
C GLU A 347 2.46 -8.79 32.90
N LEU A 348 3.60 -9.42 33.18
CA LEU A 348 4.88 -8.72 33.27
C LEU A 348 5.32 -8.15 31.91
N VAL A 349 4.90 -8.75 30.80
CA VAL A 349 5.16 -8.20 29.46
C VAL A 349 4.14 -7.12 29.09
N ALA A 350 2.86 -7.34 29.43
CA ALA A 350 1.75 -6.43 29.14
C ALA A 350 1.77 -5.13 29.94
N CYS A 351 2.48 -5.09 31.07
CA CYS A 351 2.61 -3.89 31.88
C CYS A 351 4.10 -3.60 32.14
N GLN A 352 4.62 -2.56 31.47
CA GLN A 352 6.00 -2.06 31.57
C GLN A 352 6.00 -0.66 32.20
N PRO A 353 5.74 -0.55 33.52
CA PRO A 353 5.55 0.74 34.16
C PRO A 353 6.83 1.57 34.16
N SER A 354 6.69 2.88 33.99
CA SER A 354 7.77 3.86 33.96
C SER A 354 8.66 3.83 35.21
N GLY A 355 8.11 3.44 36.35
CA GLY A 355 8.85 3.24 37.60
C GLY A 355 9.97 2.18 37.50
N LEU A 356 9.87 1.21 36.58
CA LEU A 356 10.91 0.18 36.39
C LEU A 356 12.25 0.75 35.93
N ALA A 357 12.25 1.84 35.16
CA ALA A 357 13.47 2.48 34.68
C ALA A 357 14.39 2.94 35.84
N GLY A 358 13.80 3.29 36.99
CA GLY A 358 14.53 3.65 38.21
C GLY A 358 14.89 2.45 39.11
N ALA A 359 14.35 1.25 38.83
CA ALA A 359 14.46 0.06 39.67
C ALA A 359 15.21 -1.06 38.93
N ALA A 360 16.54 -0.91 38.80
CA ALA A 360 17.39 -1.87 38.07
C ALA A 360 17.27 -3.32 38.58
N TYR A 361 17.07 -3.52 39.88
CA TYR A 361 16.84 -4.83 40.48
C TYR A 361 15.57 -5.49 39.92
N LEU A 362 14.44 -4.78 39.93
CA LEU A 362 13.17 -5.30 39.41
C LEU A 362 13.24 -5.54 37.90
N SER A 363 13.86 -4.63 37.16
CA SER A 363 14.08 -4.79 35.71
C SER A 363 14.90 -6.05 35.40
N SER A 364 15.96 -6.33 36.18
CA SER A 364 16.76 -7.55 36.03
C SER A 364 15.94 -8.80 36.33
N LEU A 365 15.06 -8.74 37.34
CA LEU A 365 14.24 -9.86 37.73
C LEU A 365 13.18 -10.20 36.67
N VAL A 366 12.54 -9.18 36.09
CA VAL A 366 11.63 -9.35 34.95
C VAL A 366 12.40 -9.98 33.77
N ALA A 367 13.59 -9.48 33.45
CA ALA A 367 14.39 -10.04 32.36
C ALA A 367 14.77 -11.51 32.63
N GLU A 368 15.20 -11.85 33.85
CA GLU A 368 15.54 -13.21 34.25
C GLU A 368 14.33 -14.14 34.18
N ARG A 369 13.18 -13.71 34.72
CA ARG A 369 11.92 -14.49 34.68
C ARG A 369 11.47 -14.75 33.25
N ILE A 370 11.39 -13.70 32.43
CA ILE A 370 10.83 -13.78 31.08
C ILE A 370 11.78 -14.47 30.09
N LEU A 371 13.08 -14.16 30.15
CA LEU A 371 14.07 -14.64 29.19
C LEU A 371 14.85 -15.88 29.66
N GLY A 372 14.83 -16.19 30.96
CA GLY A 372 15.50 -17.35 31.55
C GLY A 372 14.85 -18.68 31.19
N ALA A 373 13.59 -18.67 30.73
CA ALA A 373 12.90 -19.87 30.26
C ALA A 373 13.63 -20.50 29.05
N SER A 374 13.83 -21.82 29.14
CA SER A 374 14.38 -22.65 28.06
C SER A 374 13.25 -23.35 27.32
N GLN A 375 12.35 -22.56 26.72
CA GLN A 375 11.23 -23.06 25.92
C GLN A 375 11.59 -23.07 24.42
N SER A 376 11.30 -24.18 23.75
CA SER A 376 11.58 -24.35 22.31
C SER A 376 10.38 -24.06 21.41
N ASP A 377 9.17 -23.96 21.98
CA ASP A 377 7.96 -23.65 21.21
C ASP A 377 7.92 -22.17 20.80
N PRO A 378 7.95 -21.84 19.49
CA PRO A 378 7.81 -20.46 19.03
C PRO A 378 6.46 -19.82 19.36
N ALA A 379 5.37 -20.60 19.51
CA ALA A 379 4.05 -20.06 19.88
C ALA A 379 4.11 -19.35 21.25
N HIS A 380 4.79 -19.96 22.21
CA HIS A 380 4.97 -19.41 23.56
C HIS A 380 5.62 -18.02 23.56
N TRP A 381 6.60 -17.81 22.67
CA TRP A 381 7.28 -16.51 22.56
C TRP A 381 6.45 -15.50 21.75
N TRP A 382 5.68 -15.98 20.77
CA TRP A 382 4.75 -15.16 20.00
C TRP A 382 3.64 -14.59 20.88
N ASP A 383 3.04 -15.39 21.76
CA ASP A 383 1.99 -14.95 22.68
C ASP A 383 2.50 -13.82 23.60
N LYS A 384 3.76 -13.90 24.04
CA LYS A 384 4.40 -12.83 24.82
C LYS A 384 4.64 -11.57 23.98
N LEU A 385 5.08 -11.68 22.74
CA LEU A 385 5.26 -10.53 21.84
C LEU A 385 3.91 -9.83 21.54
N SER A 386 2.84 -10.60 21.44
CA SER A 386 1.47 -10.12 21.12
C SER A 386 0.87 -9.25 22.23
N VAL A 387 1.38 -9.34 23.46
CA VAL A 387 0.91 -8.50 24.58
C VAL A 387 1.84 -7.32 24.88
N VAL A 388 2.88 -7.07 24.07
CA VAL A 388 3.81 -5.93 24.29
C VAL A 388 3.08 -4.60 23.99
N PRO A 389 3.02 -3.65 24.95
CA PRO A 389 2.33 -2.38 24.73
C PRO A 389 2.91 -1.54 23.58
N ARG A 390 2.05 -0.73 22.94
CA ARG A 390 2.36 0.05 21.73
C ARG A 390 3.47 1.10 21.91
N ASP A 391 3.54 1.67 23.09
CA ASP A 391 4.47 2.73 23.49
C ASP A 391 5.82 2.20 23.99
N VAL A 392 5.93 0.89 24.21
CA VAL A 392 7.18 0.27 24.68
C VAL A 392 8.12 0.03 23.49
N PRO A 393 9.37 0.54 23.54
CA PRO A 393 10.35 0.31 22.49
C PRO A 393 10.94 -1.11 22.56
N ALA A 394 11.30 -1.66 21.40
CA ALA A 394 11.92 -2.99 21.27
C ALA A 394 13.37 -3.06 21.81
N THR A 395 13.53 -2.88 23.12
CA THR A 395 14.81 -2.90 23.86
C THR A 395 14.70 -3.78 25.11
N GLY A 396 15.83 -4.13 25.73
CA GLY A 396 15.84 -4.90 26.97
C GLY A 396 15.09 -6.22 26.86
N VAL A 397 14.02 -6.38 27.65
CA VAL A 397 13.17 -7.59 27.67
C VAL A 397 12.52 -7.85 26.32
N VAL A 398 11.98 -6.82 25.65
CA VAL A 398 11.31 -6.97 24.34
C VAL A 398 12.30 -7.42 23.27
N ALA A 399 13.53 -6.88 23.29
CA ALA A 399 14.59 -7.33 22.38
C ALA A 399 14.97 -8.80 22.63
N GLY A 400 15.06 -9.21 23.89
CA GLY A 400 15.29 -10.61 24.25
C GLY A 400 14.15 -11.54 23.84
N LEU A 401 12.90 -11.09 23.93
CA LEU A 401 11.72 -11.84 23.46
C LEU A 401 11.75 -12.04 21.95
N ALA A 402 12.04 -10.98 21.18
CA ALA A 402 12.21 -11.07 19.73
C ALA A 402 13.30 -12.08 19.35
N GLU A 403 14.44 -12.04 20.05
CA GLU A 403 15.54 -12.97 19.81
C GLU A 403 15.17 -14.43 20.18
N LYS A 404 14.47 -14.65 21.31
CA LYS A 404 13.98 -15.98 21.71
C LYS A 404 12.93 -16.53 20.74
N TYR A 405 11.99 -15.69 20.30
CA TYR A 405 11.01 -16.03 19.28
C TYR A 405 11.71 -16.45 17.99
N LEU A 406 12.61 -15.63 17.46
CA LEU A 406 13.27 -15.96 16.19
C LEU A 406 14.19 -17.17 16.32
N ASN A 407 14.91 -17.33 17.42
CA ASN A 407 15.75 -18.51 17.65
C ASN A 407 14.94 -19.80 17.71
N SER A 408 13.76 -19.80 18.33
CA SER A 408 12.85 -20.96 18.36
C SER A 408 12.18 -21.18 17.00
N ALA A 409 11.69 -20.11 16.37
CA ALA A 409 11.05 -20.17 15.05
C ALA A 409 11.97 -20.74 13.98
N VAL A 410 13.25 -20.31 13.90
CA VAL A 410 14.18 -20.84 12.89
C VAL A 410 14.60 -22.29 13.14
N GLN A 411 14.32 -22.85 14.30
CA GLN A 411 14.59 -24.26 14.64
C GLN A 411 13.37 -25.17 14.36
N ASP A 412 12.19 -24.61 14.11
CA ASP A 412 10.97 -25.36 13.85
C ASP A 412 10.50 -25.16 12.39
N ALA A 413 10.79 -26.16 11.55
CA ALA A 413 10.35 -26.16 10.15
C ALA A 413 8.82 -26.15 10.00
N ALA A 414 8.07 -26.78 10.91
CA ALA A 414 6.61 -26.82 10.84
C ALA A 414 6.02 -25.45 11.16
N TRP A 415 6.63 -24.70 12.09
CA TRP A 415 6.28 -23.29 12.35
C TRP A 415 6.58 -22.41 11.14
N LEU A 416 7.78 -22.50 10.57
CA LEU A 416 8.18 -21.69 9.41
C LEU A 416 7.30 -21.93 8.18
N LEU A 417 6.84 -23.16 7.97
CA LEU A 417 6.04 -23.55 6.79
C LEU A 417 4.52 -23.52 7.04
N ARG A 418 4.09 -23.06 8.23
CA ARG A 418 2.66 -22.99 8.56
C ARG A 418 1.94 -22.03 7.61
N ARG A 419 0.83 -22.47 7.01
CA ARG A 419 0.04 -21.64 6.08
C ARG A 419 -0.78 -20.58 6.79
N GLU A 420 -1.38 -20.94 7.91
CA GLU A 420 -2.18 -20.06 8.75
C GLU A 420 -1.25 -19.40 9.76
N ARG A 421 -1.08 -18.07 9.61
CA ARG A 421 -0.40 -17.22 10.59
C ARG A 421 -1.46 -16.39 11.29
N HIS A 422 -1.25 -16.13 12.58
CA HIS A 422 -2.06 -15.18 13.31
C HIS A 422 -1.44 -13.81 13.06
N ASP A 423 -2.24 -12.88 12.52
CA ASP A 423 -1.79 -11.51 12.31
C ASP A 423 -1.96 -10.78 13.64
N ASP A 424 -0.88 -10.21 14.17
CA ASP A 424 -0.86 -9.44 15.42
C ASP A 424 0.02 -8.21 15.25
N GLU A 425 -0.62 -7.04 15.22
CA GLU A 425 0.06 -5.76 14.95
C GLU A 425 1.14 -5.42 16.00
N ASP A 426 0.96 -5.86 17.25
CA ASP A 426 1.86 -5.53 18.34
C ASP A 426 3.12 -6.40 18.33
N ALA A 427 2.98 -7.69 18.01
CA ALA A 427 4.11 -8.57 17.74
C ALA A 427 4.88 -8.12 16.48
N GLU A 428 4.17 -7.82 15.38
CA GLU A 428 4.76 -7.36 14.12
C GLU A 428 5.57 -6.07 14.32
N ARG A 429 5.01 -5.09 15.02
CA ARG A 429 5.69 -3.83 15.35
C ARG A 429 6.96 -4.08 16.17
N SER A 430 6.88 -4.93 17.19
CA SER A 430 8.01 -5.25 18.06
C SER A 430 9.16 -5.90 17.28
N LEU A 431 8.83 -6.84 16.39
CA LEU A 431 9.80 -7.51 15.51
C LEU A 431 10.37 -6.57 14.45
N ALA A 432 9.58 -5.66 13.89
CA ALA A 432 10.04 -4.66 12.94
C ALA A 432 11.02 -3.66 13.58
N GLN A 433 10.71 -3.17 14.77
CA GLN A 433 11.61 -2.28 15.54
C GLN A 433 12.89 -3.00 15.93
N TRP A 434 12.79 -4.25 16.41
CA TRP A 434 13.97 -5.03 16.79
C TRP A 434 14.86 -5.37 15.59
N SER A 435 14.28 -5.83 14.47
CA SER A 435 15.02 -6.23 13.27
C SER A 435 15.77 -5.08 12.59
N THR A 436 15.28 -3.86 12.75
CA THR A 436 15.95 -2.63 12.28
C THR A 436 16.92 -2.01 13.30
N SER A 437 16.98 -2.54 14.52
CA SER A 437 17.94 -2.12 15.54
C SER A 437 19.35 -2.67 15.27
N SER A 438 20.36 -2.07 15.89
CA SER A 438 21.75 -2.55 15.79
C SER A 438 21.93 -3.98 16.31
N GLN A 439 21.16 -4.39 17.33
CA GLN A 439 21.16 -5.76 17.84
C GLN A 439 20.55 -6.73 16.83
N GLY A 440 19.38 -6.40 16.27
CA GLY A 440 18.71 -7.22 15.25
C GLY A 440 19.59 -7.44 14.03
N CYS A 441 20.14 -6.36 13.45
CA CYS A 441 21.04 -6.44 12.30
C CYS A 441 22.28 -7.31 12.55
N ALA A 442 22.78 -7.38 13.79
CA ALA A 442 23.92 -8.24 14.14
C ALA A 442 23.56 -9.74 14.21
N VAL A 443 22.32 -10.08 14.55
CA VAL A 443 21.86 -11.46 14.79
C VAL A 443 21.20 -12.10 13.56
N LEU A 444 20.51 -11.30 12.72
CA LEU A 444 19.77 -11.80 11.55
C LEU A 444 20.60 -12.65 10.57
N PRO A 445 21.88 -12.34 10.24
CA PRO A 445 22.67 -13.17 9.32
C PRO A 445 22.90 -14.60 9.81
N ASP A 446 23.05 -14.79 11.12
CA ASP A 446 23.25 -16.10 11.75
C ASP A 446 21.93 -16.87 11.82
N LEU A 447 20.82 -16.20 12.18
CA LEU A 447 19.46 -16.75 12.11
C LEU A 447 19.10 -17.25 10.71
N ALA A 448 19.44 -16.49 9.67
CA ALA A 448 19.23 -16.89 8.28
C ALA A 448 19.99 -18.18 7.91
N GLY A 449 21.21 -18.35 8.44
CA GLY A 449 21.99 -19.58 8.30
C GLY A 449 21.31 -20.77 8.98
N ARG A 450 20.80 -20.59 10.20
CA ARG A 450 20.04 -21.62 10.92
C ARG A 450 18.75 -22.00 10.21
N LEU A 451 17.97 -21.02 9.73
CA LEU A 451 16.74 -21.27 8.98
C LEU A 451 17.01 -22.18 7.78
N ILE A 452 18.06 -21.90 7.00
CA ILE A 452 18.46 -22.72 5.85
C ILE A 452 18.77 -24.16 6.31
N ALA A 453 19.60 -24.31 7.35
CA ALA A 453 19.98 -25.61 7.87
C ALA A 453 18.78 -26.43 8.38
N THR A 454 17.82 -25.77 9.04
CA THR A 454 16.58 -26.38 9.54
C THR A 454 15.70 -26.88 8.40
N LEU A 455 15.51 -26.08 7.36
CA LEU A 455 14.75 -26.49 6.16
C LEU A 455 15.43 -27.66 5.43
N GLU A 456 16.76 -27.65 5.33
CA GLU A 456 17.55 -28.74 4.77
C GLU A 456 17.40 -30.04 5.57
N ALA A 457 17.51 -29.96 6.90
CA ALA A 457 17.33 -31.11 7.78
C ALA A 457 15.91 -31.70 7.70
N ALA A 458 14.89 -30.87 7.47
CA ALA A 458 13.50 -31.29 7.30
C ALA A 458 13.18 -31.85 5.90
N GLY A 459 14.14 -31.86 4.97
CA GLY A 459 13.91 -32.25 3.57
C GLY A 459 13.07 -31.23 2.78
N ALA A 460 12.95 -30.00 3.29
CA ALA A 460 12.13 -28.90 2.81
C ALA A 460 12.99 -27.72 2.31
N ALA A 461 14.11 -28.00 1.65
CA ALA A 461 15.05 -26.99 1.18
C ALA A 461 14.74 -26.43 -0.22
N GLY A 462 13.59 -26.79 -0.80
CA GLY A 462 13.17 -26.31 -2.10
C GLY A 462 12.94 -24.79 -2.10
N ALA A 463 12.96 -24.20 -3.30
CA ALA A 463 12.72 -22.77 -3.47
C ALA A 463 11.33 -22.34 -2.97
N ARG A 464 10.33 -23.23 -3.04
CA ARG A 464 8.97 -22.98 -2.57
C ARG A 464 8.91 -22.87 -1.07
N GLU A 465 9.45 -23.87 -0.37
CA GLU A 465 9.47 -23.95 1.08
C GLU A 465 10.30 -22.81 1.66
N ARG A 466 11.44 -22.49 1.03
CA ARG A 466 12.24 -21.33 1.41
C ARG A 466 11.49 -20.02 1.24
N LEU A 467 10.81 -19.81 0.10
CA LEU A 467 10.01 -18.61 -0.14
C LEU A 467 8.87 -18.48 0.88
N ALA A 468 8.20 -19.59 1.22
CA ALA A 468 7.15 -19.62 2.23
C ALA A 468 7.68 -19.29 3.64
N ALA A 469 8.81 -19.88 4.04
CA ALA A 469 9.44 -19.63 5.33
C ALA A 469 9.83 -18.16 5.50
N VAL A 470 10.47 -17.58 4.48
CA VAL A 470 10.85 -16.15 4.49
C VAL A 470 9.61 -15.26 4.45
N GLY A 471 8.60 -15.62 3.66
CA GLY A 471 7.34 -14.89 3.60
C GLY A 471 6.59 -14.86 4.93
N ASN A 472 6.66 -15.94 5.70
CA ASN A 472 6.10 -15.99 7.05
C ASN A 472 6.89 -15.14 8.04
N LEU A 473 8.23 -15.14 8.00
CA LEU A 473 9.01 -14.21 8.85
C LEU A 473 8.73 -12.75 8.53
N VAL A 474 8.59 -12.40 7.25
CA VAL A 474 8.23 -11.03 6.84
C VAL A 474 6.80 -10.69 7.26
N ARG A 475 5.87 -11.67 7.24
CA ARG A 475 4.50 -11.48 7.76
C ARG A 475 4.49 -11.28 9.26
N ASP A 476 5.35 -11.98 10.00
CA ASP A 476 5.56 -11.78 11.44
C ASP A 476 6.20 -10.41 11.77
N GLY A 477 6.51 -9.57 10.78
CA GLY A 477 7.08 -8.23 10.97
C GLY A 477 8.61 -8.15 10.91
N VAL A 478 9.31 -9.23 10.55
CA VAL A 478 10.78 -9.20 10.41
C VAL A 478 11.18 -8.42 9.16
N VAL A 479 11.96 -7.35 9.35
CA VAL A 479 12.58 -6.60 8.27
C VAL A 479 13.95 -7.21 7.95
N LEU A 480 14.14 -7.62 6.70
CA LEU A 480 15.39 -8.20 6.24
C LEU A 480 16.27 -7.12 5.61
N ASP A 481 17.55 -7.10 5.96
CA ASP A 481 18.54 -6.31 5.24
C ASP A 481 18.91 -6.97 3.91
N GLU A 482 19.61 -6.23 3.04
CA GLU A 482 19.99 -6.68 1.70
C GLU A 482 20.90 -7.93 1.72
N THR A 483 21.76 -8.08 2.73
CA THR A 483 22.70 -9.21 2.82
C THR A 483 21.96 -10.50 3.19
N VAL A 484 21.06 -10.42 4.16
CA VAL A 484 20.21 -11.53 4.61
C VAL A 484 19.20 -11.89 3.53
N GLU A 485 18.57 -10.89 2.93
CA GLU A 485 17.65 -11.05 1.80
C GLU A 485 18.33 -11.79 0.64
N MET A 486 19.52 -11.35 0.22
CA MET A 486 20.29 -12.02 -0.83
C MET A 486 20.59 -13.48 -0.47
N ARG A 487 21.05 -13.75 0.75
CA ARG A 487 21.39 -15.11 1.20
C ARG A 487 20.18 -16.06 1.17
N LEU A 488 19.00 -15.56 1.55
CA LEU A 488 17.79 -16.35 1.60
C LEU A 488 17.15 -16.49 0.21
N LEU A 489 17.05 -15.41 -0.55
CA LEU A 489 16.24 -15.35 -1.77
C LEU A 489 17.01 -15.63 -3.07
N ALA A 490 18.34 -15.58 -3.10
CA ALA A 490 19.09 -15.84 -4.33
C ALA A 490 18.76 -17.22 -4.97
N PRO A 491 18.65 -18.33 -4.21
CA PRO A 491 18.24 -19.61 -4.80
C PRO A 491 16.77 -19.63 -5.28
N VAL A 492 15.91 -18.82 -4.66
CA VAL A 492 14.51 -18.66 -5.09
C VAL A 492 14.45 -17.91 -6.42
N ALA A 493 15.20 -16.81 -6.55
CA ALA A 493 15.32 -16.05 -7.78
C ALA A 493 15.91 -16.92 -8.91
N GLN A 494 16.91 -17.77 -8.62
CA GLN A 494 17.43 -18.73 -9.59
C GLN A 494 16.36 -19.75 -10.04
N ALA A 495 15.51 -20.23 -9.12
CA ALA A 495 14.45 -21.17 -9.45
C ALA A 495 13.36 -20.55 -10.34
N PHE A 496 13.05 -19.25 -10.17
CA PHE A 496 12.15 -18.51 -11.07
C PHE A 496 12.63 -18.45 -12.52
N MET A 497 13.94 -18.60 -12.77
CA MET A 497 14.52 -18.68 -14.12
C MET A 497 14.37 -20.07 -14.78
N THR A 498 13.78 -21.05 -14.09
CA THR A 498 13.59 -22.42 -14.61
C THR A 498 12.16 -22.63 -15.12
N ALA A 499 11.94 -23.71 -15.89
CA ALA A 499 10.61 -24.05 -16.43
C ALA A 499 9.54 -24.23 -15.34
N ASP A 500 9.94 -24.66 -14.13
CA ASP A 500 9.05 -24.88 -12.99
C ASP A 500 8.83 -23.63 -12.13
N GLY A 501 9.48 -22.50 -12.46
CA GLY A 501 9.41 -21.25 -11.70
C GLY A 501 8.00 -20.69 -11.55
N SER A 502 7.09 -20.99 -12.48
CA SER A 502 5.68 -20.57 -12.43
C SER A 502 4.94 -21.12 -11.21
N ALA A 503 5.34 -22.28 -10.68
CA ALA A 503 4.71 -22.89 -9.51
C ALA A 503 5.03 -22.17 -8.18
N LEU A 504 6.02 -21.27 -8.19
CA LEU A 504 6.46 -20.47 -7.04
C LEU A 504 5.68 -19.15 -6.90
N ALA A 505 4.95 -18.73 -7.94
CA ALA A 505 4.23 -17.46 -7.99
C ALA A 505 2.95 -17.48 -7.14
N GLU A 506 3.09 -17.46 -5.82
CA GLU A 506 1.97 -17.50 -4.87
C GLU A 506 1.41 -16.08 -4.56
N PRO A 507 0.10 -15.83 -4.69
CA PRO A 507 -0.47 -14.48 -4.53
C PRO A 507 -0.48 -13.95 -3.08
N SER A 508 -0.40 -14.84 -2.07
CA SER A 508 -0.49 -14.50 -0.64
C SER A 508 0.79 -13.94 -0.02
N LEU A 509 1.84 -13.73 -0.83
CA LEU A 509 3.15 -13.27 -0.34
C LEU A 509 3.21 -11.74 -0.17
N PRO A 510 3.90 -11.24 0.88
CA PRO A 510 4.09 -9.81 1.11
C PRO A 510 4.71 -9.07 -0.09
N SER A 511 4.32 -7.82 -0.31
CA SER A 511 4.83 -6.99 -1.41
C SER A 511 6.32 -6.68 -1.27
N ALA A 512 6.81 -6.47 -0.04
CA ALA A 512 8.23 -6.25 0.24
C ALA A 512 9.09 -7.44 -0.20
N LEU A 513 8.64 -8.66 0.08
CA LEU A 513 9.31 -9.88 -0.35
C LEU A 513 9.34 -10.01 -1.88
N ARG A 514 8.20 -9.73 -2.53
CA ARG A 514 8.11 -9.71 -4.00
C ARG A 514 9.09 -8.71 -4.62
N ALA A 515 9.23 -7.53 -4.03
CA ALA A 515 10.18 -6.52 -4.48
C ALA A 515 11.64 -6.99 -4.30
N GLY A 516 11.95 -7.74 -3.23
CA GLY A 516 13.27 -8.34 -3.04
C GLY A 516 13.61 -9.40 -4.07
N VAL A 517 12.68 -10.32 -4.33
CA VAL A 517 12.81 -11.29 -5.44
C VAL A 517 12.97 -10.57 -6.79
N CYS A 518 12.22 -9.50 -7.03
CA CYS A 518 12.30 -8.68 -8.24
C CYS A 518 13.71 -8.08 -8.44
N ARG A 519 14.34 -7.54 -7.39
CA ARG A 519 15.71 -7.00 -7.46
C ARG A 519 16.72 -8.08 -7.80
N LEU A 520 16.71 -9.21 -7.07
CA LEU A 520 17.64 -10.31 -7.28
C LEU A 520 17.47 -10.97 -8.66
N LEU A 521 16.23 -11.10 -9.15
CA LEU A 521 15.96 -11.53 -10.52
C LEU A 521 16.55 -10.56 -11.54
N GLY A 522 16.41 -9.26 -11.29
CA GLY A 522 17.06 -8.21 -12.08
C GLY A 522 18.57 -8.43 -12.20
N ASP A 523 19.26 -8.67 -11.10
CA ASP A 523 20.71 -8.92 -11.09
C ASP A 523 21.07 -10.21 -11.84
N LEU A 524 20.25 -11.25 -11.73
CA LEU A 524 20.47 -12.51 -12.45
C LEU A 524 20.24 -12.39 -13.96
N LEU A 525 19.37 -11.49 -14.40
CA LEU A 525 19.14 -11.19 -15.83
C LEU A 525 20.35 -10.46 -16.46
N VAL A 526 21.15 -9.75 -15.65
CA VAL A 526 22.32 -8.95 -16.08
C VAL A 526 23.65 -9.71 -15.94
N GLY A 527 23.67 -10.90 -15.33
CA GLY A 527 24.91 -11.63 -15.03
C GLY A 527 25.80 -11.99 -16.25
N GLU A 528 27.13 -12.00 -16.03
CA GLU A 528 28.26 -11.90 -17.00
C GLU A 528 28.25 -12.76 -18.29
N TYR A 529 27.34 -13.72 -18.49
CA TYR A 529 27.40 -14.65 -19.64
C TYR A 529 26.04 -15.06 -20.22
N ARG A 530 24.95 -14.31 -19.99
CA ARG A 530 23.62 -14.70 -20.49
C ARG A 530 23.09 -13.73 -21.54
N PHE A 531 23.33 -14.06 -22.81
CA PHE A 531 22.42 -13.64 -23.88
C PHE A 531 21.06 -14.29 -23.61
N HIS A 532 20.11 -13.53 -23.05
CA HIS A 532 18.73 -14.00 -22.88
C HIS A 532 17.81 -13.29 -23.88
N THR A 533 16.85 -14.04 -24.39
CA THR A 533 15.81 -13.49 -25.26
C THR A 533 14.66 -13.05 -24.38
N VAL A 534 14.29 -11.77 -24.46
CA VAL A 534 13.15 -11.21 -23.74
C VAL A 534 11.85 -11.53 -24.50
N PRO A 535 10.79 -12.02 -23.82
CA PRO A 535 10.78 -12.38 -22.40
C PRO A 535 11.43 -13.74 -22.15
N SER A 536 12.28 -13.82 -21.14
CA SER A 536 12.91 -15.05 -20.63
C SER A 536 12.14 -15.64 -19.45
N LEU A 537 11.34 -14.84 -18.75
CA LEU A 537 10.48 -15.28 -17.66
C LEU A 537 9.14 -15.82 -18.18
N ALA A 538 8.59 -16.81 -17.47
CA ALA A 538 7.26 -17.33 -17.79
C ALA A 538 6.16 -16.27 -17.56
N PRO A 539 5.09 -16.25 -18.37
CA PRO A 539 4.04 -15.24 -18.25
C PRO A 539 3.42 -15.14 -16.85
N GLN A 540 3.21 -16.26 -16.16
CA GLN A 540 2.68 -16.24 -14.78
C GLN A 540 3.62 -15.54 -13.80
N VAL A 541 4.95 -15.67 -13.99
CA VAL A 541 5.95 -14.99 -13.15
C VAL A 541 5.94 -13.49 -13.43
N CYS A 542 5.86 -13.10 -14.70
CA CYS A 542 5.72 -11.69 -15.09
C CYS A 542 4.44 -11.06 -14.51
N ASP A 543 3.30 -11.75 -14.58
CA ASP A 543 2.05 -11.25 -14.00
C ASP A 543 2.13 -11.10 -12.47
N TRP A 544 2.79 -12.04 -11.80
CA TRP A 544 3.01 -12.00 -10.36
C TRP A 544 3.96 -10.87 -9.91
N LEU A 545 5.00 -10.58 -10.70
CA LEU A 545 5.96 -9.49 -10.45
C LEU A 545 5.46 -8.11 -10.89
N ALA A 546 4.46 -8.03 -11.77
CA ALA A 546 4.01 -6.77 -12.33
C ALA A 546 3.69 -5.66 -11.31
N PRO A 547 3.09 -5.93 -10.13
CA PRO A 547 2.85 -4.89 -9.12
C PRO A 547 4.11 -4.27 -8.52
N VAL A 548 5.26 -4.96 -8.60
CA VAL A 548 6.54 -4.56 -8.00
C VAL A 548 7.66 -4.44 -9.04
N ALA A 549 7.33 -4.48 -10.34
CA ALA A 549 8.29 -4.53 -11.43
C ALA A 549 9.22 -3.30 -11.46
N THR A 550 8.76 -2.15 -10.93
CA THR A 550 9.57 -0.94 -10.80
C THR A 550 10.78 -1.09 -9.88
N ALA A 551 10.86 -2.15 -9.07
CA ALA A 551 12.02 -2.45 -8.25
C ALA A 551 13.25 -2.87 -9.08
N SER A 552 13.07 -3.30 -10.34
CA SER A 552 14.18 -3.60 -11.26
C SER A 552 13.82 -3.27 -12.72
N PRO A 553 14.58 -2.40 -13.42
CA PRO A 553 14.34 -2.08 -14.83
C PRO A 553 14.34 -3.29 -15.76
N HIS A 554 15.19 -4.30 -15.50
CA HIS A 554 15.27 -5.51 -16.31
C HIS A 554 14.03 -6.41 -16.13
N VAL A 555 13.50 -6.52 -14.92
CA VAL A 555 12.23 -7.23 -14.68
C VAL A 555 11.04 -6.46 -15.27
N ALA A 556 11.04 -5.12 -15.17
CA ALA A 556 10.02 -4.30 -15.83
C ALA A 556 9.98 -4.55 -17.35
N LEU A 557 11.14 -4.74 -17.97
CA LEU A 557 11.25 -5.08 -19.38
C LEU A 557 10.64 -6.45 -19.70
N GLU A 558 10.95 -7.47 -18.90
CA GLU A 558 10.36 -8.82 -19.00
C GLU A 558 8.83 -8.80 -18.87
N VAL A 559 8.31 -8.04 -17.89
CA VAL A 559 6.86 -7.89 -17.67
C VAL A 559 6.20 -7.19 -18.86
N ALA A 560 6.77 -6.08 -19.33
CA ALA A 560 6.22 -5.32 -20.45
C ALA A 560 6.23 -6.13 -21.75
N ALA A 561 7.30 -6.90 -22.03
CA ALA A 561 7.36 -7.81 -23.16
C ALA A 561 6.28 -8.90 -23.10
N SER A 562 6.18 -9.56 -21.96
CA SER A 562 5.23 -10.66 -21.76
C SER A 562 3.80 -10.19 -21.97
N ARG A 563 3.44 -9.03 -21.41
CA ARG A 563 2.13 -8.40 -21.59
C ARG A 563 1.87 -7.97 -23.03
N LEU A 564 2.83 -7.32 -23.69
CA LEU A 564 2.69 -6.87 -25.07
C LEU A 564 2.40 -8.03 -26.03
N LEU A 565 2.96 -9.22 -25.80
CA LEU A 565 2.75 -10.40 -26.62
C LEU A 565 1.33 -10.99 -26.53
N VAL A 566 0.61 -10.77 -25.42
CA VAL A 566 -0.72 -11.38 -25.17
C VAL A 566 -1.85 -10.35 -25.03
N SER A 567 -1.54 -9.05 -25.06
CA SER A 567 -2.50 -7.98 -24.72
C SER A 567 -3.58 -7.77 -25.78
N SER A 568 -4.80 -7.51 -25.29
CA SER A 568 -5.92 -7.01 -26.09
C SER A 568 -5.88 -5.48 -26.30
N SER A 569 -4.95 -4.77 -25.64
CA SER A 569 -4.75 -3.31 -25.69
C SER A 569 -3.27 -2.98 -25.96
N PRO A 570 -2.74 -3.31 -27.14
CA PRO A 570 -1.30 -3.30 -27.40
C PRO A 570 -0.64 -1.91 -27.34
N GLN A 571 -1.38 -0.81 -27.58
CA GLN A 571 -0.83 0.54 -27.49
C GLN A 571 -0.41 0.91 -26.06
N ARG A 572 -1.18 0.48 -25.05
CA ARG A 572 -0.86 0.75 -23.63
C ARG A 572 0.36 -0.04 -23.18
N GLU A 573 0.46 -1.29 -23.61
CA GLU A 573 1.59 -2.15 -23.26
C GLU A 573 2.86 -1.74 -24.01
N ALA A 574 2.74 -1.22 -25.23
CA ALA A 574 3.88 -0.65 -25.97
C ALA A 574 4.47 0.59 -25.27
N GLU A 575 3.64 1.40 -24.62
CA GLU A 575 4.11 2.52 -23.81
C GLU A 575 4.83 2.05 -22.53
N GLN A 576 4.35 0.98 -21.88
CA GLN A 576 5.07 0.36 -20.75
C GLN A 576 6.42 -0.24 -21.20
N TRP A 577 6.46 -0.88 -22.38
CA TRP A 577 7.69 -1.37 -22.98
C TRP A 577 8.68 -0.23 -23.24
N ARG A 578 8.22 0.90 -23.80
CA ARG A 578 9.03 2.10 -24.01
C ARG A 578 9.66 2.58 -22.70
N GLN A 579 8.85 2.72 -21.65
CA GLN A 579 9.31 3.17 -20.33
C GLN A 579 10.35 2.22 -19.72
N ALA A 580 10.14 0.91 -19.84
CA ALA A 580 11.08 -0.08 -19.35
C ALA A 580 12.41 -0.04 -20.12
N MET A 581 12.37 0.07 -21.45
CA MET A 581 13.56 0.23 -22.29
C MET A 581 14.33 1.52 -21.94
N ASP A 582 13.63 2.65 -21.80
CA ASP A 582 14.25 3.92 -21.42
C ASP A 582 14.92 3.85 -20.04
N ALA A 583 14.33 3.12 -19.09
CA ALA A 583 14.93 2.90 -17.77
C ALA A 583 16.20 2.03 -17.84
N VAL A 584 16.23 1.01 -18.70
CA VAL A 584 17.42 0.18 -18.93
C VAL A 584 18.54 0.99 -19.60
N VAL A 585 18.21 1.89 -20.53
CA VAL A 585 19.20 2.80 -21.17
C VAL A 585 19.91 3.69 -20.15
N GLY A 586 19.21 4.08 -19.08
CA GLY A 586 19.79 4.89 -18.01
C GLY A 586 20.84 4.18 -17.14
N LEU A 587 21.02 2.86 -17.29
CA LEU A 587 21.97 2.07 -16.52
C LEU A 587 23.33 2.01 -17.25
N GLU A 588 24.44 2.23 -16.52
CA GLU A 588 25.80 2.25 -17.09
C GLU A 588 26.31 0.87 -17.58
N ARG A 589 25.54 -0.21 -17.41
CA ARG A 589 25.92 -1.58 -17.78
C ARG A 589 25.45 -1.92 -19.20
N GLY A 590 26.43 -2.07 -20.11
CA GLY A 590 26.23 -2.24 -21.56
C GLY A 590 25.92 -3.66 -22.03
N ASP A 591 24.95 -4.34 -21.44
CA ASP A 591 24.50 -5.65 -21.93
C ASP A 591 23.45 -5.52 -23.03
N GLN A 592 23.58 -6.37 -24.05
CA GLN A 592 22.68 -6.35 -25.19
C GLN A 592 21.44 -7.23 -24.96
N VAL A 593 20.26 -6.67 -25.21
CA VAL A 593 18.96 -7.35 -25.17
C VAL A 593 18.68 -8.00 -26.52
N ALA A 594 18.36 -9.30 -26.50
CA ALA A 594 17.81 -10.03 -27.63
C ALA A 594 16.29 -10.16 -27.46
N THR A 595 15.54 -10.14 -28.55
CA THR A 595 14.06 -10.27 -28.54
C THR A 595 13.60 -11.24 -29.60
N SER A 596 12.44 -11.88 -29.38
CA SER A 596 11.84 -12.74 -30.38
C SER A 596 11.32 -11.93 -31.59
N PRO A 597 11.26 -12.52 -32.81
CA PRO A 597 10.71 -11.84 -33.98
C PRO A 597 9.26 -11.37 -33.79
N GLN A 598 8.46 -12.11 -33.01
CA GLN A 598 7.08 -11.73 -32.70
C GLN A 598 7.05 -10.45 -31.84
N LEU A 599 7.91 -10.35 -30.82
CA LEU A 599 7.99 -9.16 -29.99
C LEU A 599 8.51 -7.95 -30.80
N GLN A 600 9.50 -8.17 -31.67
CA GLN A 600 10.01 -7.13 -32.58
C GLN A 600 8.90 -6.53 -33.44
N ASP A 601 8.04 -7.38 -34.01
CA ASP A 601 6.91 -6.95 -34.84
C ASP A 601 5.85 -6.19 -34.03
N GLN A 602 5.51 -6.65 -32.82
CA GLN A 602 4.58 -5.94 -31.94
C GLN A 602 5.12 -4.54 -31.56
N VAL A 603 6.39 -4.48 -31.14
CA VAL A 603 7.05 -3.20 -30.82
C VAL A 603 7.05 -2.29 -32.04
N ALA A 604 7.42 -2.80 -33.21
CA ALA A 604 7.46 -2.03 -34.44
C ALA A 604 6.10 -1.44 -34.85
N ARG A 605 4.98 -2.13 -34.57
CA ARG A 605 3.64 -1.65 -34.93
C ARG A 605 3.07 -0.59 -33.99
N TYR A 606 3.45 -0.63 -32.71
CA TYR A 606 2.76 0.13 -31.66
C TYR A 606 3.64 1.15 -30.93
N VAL A 607 4.97 1.04 -31.02
CA VAL A 607 5.89 2.06 -30.48
C VAL A 607 6.10 3.19 -31.48
N ALA A 608 6.07 4.42 -31.00
CA ALA A 608 6.31 5.59 -31.83
C ALA A 608 7.76 5.61 -32.39
N PRO A 609 7.97 5.92 -33.67
CA PRO A 609 9.31 5.91 -34.28
C PRO A 609 10.34 6.79 -33.58
N ALA A 610 9.91 7.90 -32.97
CA ALA A 610 10.79 8.83 -32.26
C ALA A 610 11.43 8.24 -31.00
N ALA A 611 10.86 7.17 -30.43
CA ALA A 611 11.36 6.54 -29.21
C ALA A 611 12.45 5.48 -29.47
N MET A 612 12.59 4.99 -30.70
CA MET A 612 13.52 3.91 -31.06
C MET A 612 15.02 4.28 -31.00
N PRO A 613 15.48 5.50 -31.38
CA PRO A 613 16.92 5.80 -31.50
C PRO A 613 17.81 5.54 -30.28
N PRO A 614 17.40 5.85 -29.03
CA PRO A 614 18.22 5.61 -27.84
C PRO A 614 18.59 4.13 -27.63
N TRP A 615 17.80 3.21 -28.17
CA TRP A 615 17.94 1.76 -27.92
C TRP A 615 18.95 1.07 -28.84
N GLN A 616 19.57 1.80 -29.79
CA GLN A 616 20.40 1.24 -30.85
C GLN A 616 21.59 0.41 -30.35
N GLN A 617 22.23 0.83 -29.24
CA GLN A 617 23.40 0.13 -28.71
C GLN A 617 23.04 -1.05 -27.81
N LEU A 618 21.82 -1.05 -27.26
CA LEU A 618 21.35 -2.05 -26.30
C LEU A 618 20.62 -3.20 -26.99
N TRP A 619 19.87 -2.95 -28.07
CA TRP A 619 19.04 -3.98 -28.69
C TRP A 619 19.76 -4.62 -29.89
N GLN A 620 20.10 -5.92 -29.79
CA GLN A 620 20.86 -6.62 -30.84
C GLN A 620 20.20 -6.56 -32.22
N SER A 621 18.88 -6.75 -32.26
CA SER A 621 18.06 -6.72 -33.47
C SER A 621 17.36 -5.36 -33.65
N TRP A 622 17.96 -4.29 -33.13
CA TRP A 622 17.41 -2.94 -33.26
C TRP A 622 17.15 -2.58 -34.71
N SER A 623 18.06 -2.95 -35.63
CA SER A 623 17.94 -2.57 -37.03
C SER A 623 16.70 -3.18 -37.70
N GLU A 624 16.34 -4.41 -37.35
CA GLU A 624 15.18 -5.13 -37.81
C GLU A 624 13.89 -4.48 -37.30
N ALA A 625 13.81 -4.22 -36.00
CA ALA A 625 12.63 -3.60 -35.38
C ALA A 625 12.47 -2.13 -35.79
N ALA A 626 13.56 -1.34 -35.87
CA ALA A 626 13.54 0.06 -36.26
C ALA A 626 13.13 0.24 -37.72
N ALA A 627 13.60 -0.62 -38.62
CA ALA A 627 13.21 -0.57 -40.03
C ALA A 627 11.73 -0.94 -40.21
N ALA A 628 11.26 -1.98 -39.51
CA ALA A 628 9.84 -2.35 -39.51
C ALA A 628 8.97 -1.21 -38.94
N CYS A 629 9.39 -0.58 -37.85
CA CYS A 629 8.71 0.56 -37.22
C CYS A 629 8.60 1.74 -38.18
N ALA A 630 9.71 2.12 -38.81
CA ALA A 630 9.72 3.19 -39.82
C ALA A 630 8.77 2.89 -40.99
N LEU A 631 8.66 1.61 -41.39
CA LEU A 631 7.76 1.20 -42.48
C LEU A 631 6.29 1.19 -42.07
N TYR A 632 5.94 0.68 -40.88
CA TYR A 632 4.56 0.69 -40.37
C TYR A 632 4.03 2.11 -40.17
N HIS A 633 4.91 3.05 -39.81
CA HIS A 633 4.57 4.46 -39.58
C HIS A 633 5.03 5.39 -40.73
N ALA A 634 5.21 4.86 -41.93
CA ALA A 634 5.69 5.61 -43.09
C ALA A 634 4.84 6.87 -43.34
N GLY A 635 5.52 7.98 -43.67
CA GLY A 635 4.90 9.29 -43.86
C GLY A 635 4.97 10.21 -42.65
N GLN A 636 5.31 9.70 -41.47
CA GLN A 636 5.68 10.54 -40.32
C GLN A 636 7.11 11.06 -40.46
N GLU A 637 7.37 12.28 -39.98
CA GLU A 637 8.72 12.87 -39.98
C GLU A 637 9.70 12.03 -39.13
N SER A 638 9.26 11.57 -37.96
CA SER A 638 10.03 10.69 -37.08
C SER A 638 10.34 9.33 -37.71
N ALA A 639 9.41 8.74 -38.47
CA ALA A 639 9.63 7.50 -39.20
C ALA A 639 10.68 7.67 -40.31
N THR A 640 10.67 8.83 -40.98
CA THR A 640 11.63 9.18 -42.02
C THR A 640 13.04 9.35 -41.46
N ALA A 641 13.17 10.04 -40.33
CA ALA A 641 14.42 10.19 -39.60
C ALA A 641 14.96 8.83 -39.12
N LEU A 642 14.09 7.97 -38.57
CA LEU A 642 14.45 6.62 -38.14
C LEU A 642 14.93 5.75 -39.31
N ALA A 643 14.22 5.80 -40.45
CA ALA A 643 14.63 5.11 -41.67
C ALA A 643 16.01 5.56 -42.15
N GLN A 644 16.26 6.87 -42.18
CA GLN A 644 17.57 7.43 -42.52
C GLN A 644 18.68 6.93 -41.57
N GLN A 645 18.41 6.88 -40.27
CA GLN A 645 19.36 6.38 -39.29
C GLN A 645 19.70 4.90 -39.54
N VAL A 646 18.71 4.05 -39.79
CA VAL A 646 18.91 2.63 -40.13
C VAL A 646 19.72 2.50 -41.41
N LEU A 647 19.41 3.28 -42.44
CA LEU A 647 20.10 3.28 -43.72
C LEU A 647 21.58 3.68 -43.57
N VAL A 648 21.87 4.74 -42.82
CA VAL A 648 23.24 5.16 -42.50
C VAL A 648 23.97 4.07 -41.71
N ALA A 649 23.33 3.47 -40.71
CA ALA A 649 23.91 2.38 -39.92
C ALA A 649 24.23 1.13 -40.76
N LYS A 650 23.48 0.90 -41.86
CA LYS A 650 23.72 -0.18 -42.81
C LYS A 650 24.60 0.23 -44.00
N ASN A 651 25.26 1.39 -43.97
CA ASN A 651 26.12 1.92 -45.04
C ASN A 651 25.41 2.20 -46.38
N HIS A 652 24.15 2.60 -46.34
CA HIS A 652 23.34 2.98 -47.51
C HIS A 652 22.76 4.39 -47.35
N PRO A 653 23.59 5.46 -47.33
CA PRO A 653 23.12 6.81 -47.04
C PRO A 653 22.08 7.31 -48.07
N PRO A 654 21.08 8.12 -47.65
CA PRO A 654 20.02 8.55 -48.56
C PRO A 654 20.45 9.57 -49.65
N SER A 655 21.74 9.89 -49.75
CA SER A 655 22.29 10.75 -50.78
C SER A 655 22.46 10.06 -52.14
N GLN A 656 22.41 8.72 -52.17
CA GLN A 656 22.61 7.93 -53.38
C GLN A 656 21.58 6.78 -53.44
N PRO A 657 20.94 6.55 -54.61
CA PRO A 657 20.06 5.41 -54.78
C PRO A 657 20.84 4.09 -54.66
N LEU A 658 20.17 3.03 -54.22
CA LEU A 658 20.75 1.68 -54.25
C LEU A 658 21.19 1.36 -55.68
N GLY A 659 22.48 1.06 -55.85
CA GLY A 659 23.06 0.83 -57.17
C GLY A 659 22.50 -0.40 -57.87
N ALA A 660 22.50 -0.39 -59.20
CA ALA A 660 22.09 -1.53 -60.05
C ALA A 660 23.00 -2.78 -59.89
N THR A 661 24.04 -2.70 -59.07
CA THR A 661 24.97 -3.78 -58.74
C THR A 661 24.43 -4.77 -57.72
N TYR A 662 23.37 -4.43 -56.97
CA TYR A 662 22.80 -5.31 -55.94
C TYR A 662 21.72 -6.22 -56.51
N ALA A 663 21.84 -7.54 -56.27
CA ALA A 663 20.78 -8.50 -56.58
C ALA A 663 19.72 -8.58 -55.47
N TYR A 664 20.10 -8.31 -54.22
CA TYR A 664 19.22 -8.23 -53.06
C TYR A 664 19.84 -7.33 -51.99
N VAL A 665 19.03 -6.83 -51.06
CA VAL A 665 19.47 -6.12 -49.86
C VAL A 665 18.87 -6.77 -48.61
N SER A 666 19.40 -6.44 -47.42
CA SER A 666 18.84 -6.96 -46.17
C SER A 666 17.41 -6.44 -45.93
N THR A 667 16.57 -7.22 -45.24
CA THR A 667 15.20 -6.83 -44.85
C THR A 667 15.13 -5.43 -44.21
N PRO A 668 15.99 -5.07 -43.22
CA PRO A 668 15.94 -3.74 -42.64
C PRO A 668 16.35 -2.63 -43.63
N THR A 669 17.32 -2.89 -44.53
CA THR A 669 17.68 -1.93 -45.59
C THR A 669 16.50 -1.71 -46.55
N ALA A 670 15.80 -2.78 -46.93
CA ALA A 670 14.65 -2.69 -47.83
C ALA A 670 13.48 -1.92 -47.20
N ALA A 671 13.09 -2.28 -45.96
CA ALA A 671 12.02 -1.61 -45.24
C ALA A 671 12.33 -0.12 -44.99
N ALA A 672 13.55 0.20 -44.56
CA ALA A 672 13.97 1.58 -44.35
C ALA A 672 14.04 2.37 -45.67
N THR A 673 14.42 1.75 -46.79
CA THR A 673 14.43 2.40 -48.10
C THR A 673 13.01 2.83 -48.51
N VAL A 674 12.03 1.93 -48.39
CA VAL A 674 10.62 2.24 -48.69
C VAL A 674 10.08 3.32 -47.75
N ALA A 675 10.33 3.19 -46.44
CA ALA A 675 9.89 4.17 -45.44
C ALA A 675 10.46 5.57 -45.69
N TRP A 676 11.75 5.67 -46.01
CA TRP A 676 12.42 6.93 -46.29
C TRP A 676 11.94 7.57 -47.60
N LEU A 677 11.66 6.77 -48.64
CA LEU A 677 11.17 7.24 -49.93
C LEU A 677 9.73 7.74 -49.88
N HIS A 678 8.92 7.21 -48.96
CA HIS A 678 7.49 7.50 -48.90
C HIS A 678 7.12 8.99 -48.87
N PRO A 679 7.77 9.87 -48.08
CA PRO A 679 7.52 11.31 -48.12
C PRO A 679 8.25 12.06 -49.24
N GLN A 680 9.16 11.43 -49.99
CA GLN A 680 10.02 12.14 -50.95
C GLN A 680 9.26 12.58 -52.22
N PRO A 681 9.48 13.82 -52.70
CA PRO A 681 8.87 14.34 -53.92
C PRO A 681 9.63 13.84 -55.17
N LEU A 682 9.61 12.53 -55.43
CA LEU A 682 10.44 11.91 -56.49
C LEU A 682 10.23 12.49 -57.89
N PHE A 683 9.02 12.95 -58.20
CA PHE A 683 8.68 13.57 -59.49
C PHE A 683 9.28 14.96 -59.69
N SER A 684 9.72 15.62 -58.61
CA SER A 684 10.38 16.93 -58.64
C SER A 684 11.91 16.81 -58.72
N LEU A 685 12.47 15.59 -58.65
CA LEU A 685 13.89 15.35 -58.80
C LEU A 685 14.31 15.34 -60.28
N ALA A 686 15.61 15.54 -60.53
CA ALA A 686 16.18 15.34 -61.86
C ALA A 686 15.92 13.91 -62.35
N ALA A 687 15.63 13.76 -63.64
CA ALA A 687 15.14 12.51 -64.21
C ALA A 687 16.03 11.26 -63.90
N PRO A 688 17.37 11.32 -64.00
CA PRO A 688 18.22 10.18 -63.67
C PRO A 688 18.15 9.76 -62.20
N THR A 689 18.01 10.72 -61.29
CA THR A 689 17.92 10.48 -59.84
C THR A 689 16.59 9.84 -59.47
N ALA A 690 15.49 10.33 -60.02
CA ALA A 690 14.16 9.74 -59.82
C ALA A 690 14.09 8.29 -60.33
N VAL A 691 14.70 8.02 -61.50
CA VAL A 691 14.80 6.66 -62.05
C VAL A 691 15.63 5.74 -61.15
N GLY A 692 16.76 6.25 -60.61
CA GLY A 692 17.58 5.49 -59.66
C GLY A 692 16.79 5.06 -58.42
N TRP A 693 16.00 5.96 -57.83
CA TRP A 693 15.15 5.64 -56.67
C TRP A 693 13.97 4.72 -57.00
N ALA A 694 13.41 4.82 -58.20
CA ALA A 694 12.40 3.87 -58.67
C ALA A 694 12.98 2.44 -58.78
N CYS A 695 14.19 2.28 -59.31
CA CYS A 695 14.90 1.00 -59.31
C CYS A 695 15.20 0.48 -57.90
N ALA A 696 15.64 1.36 -56.98
CA ALA A 696 15.88 1.02 -55.58
C ALA A 696 14.61 0.53 -54.87
N THR A 697 13.45 1.11 -55.20
CA THR A 697 12.13 0.70 -54.67
C THR A 697 11.78 -0.71 -55.12
N LEU A 698 12.00 -1.04 -56.40
CA LEU A 698 11.76 -2.39 -56.92
C LEU A 698 12.67 -3.43 -56.26
N LEU A 699 13.96 -3.09 -56.07
CA LEU A 699 14.92 -3.95 -55.36
C LEU A 699 14.51 -4.17 -53.89
N ALA A 700 14.07 -3.12 -53.20
CA ALA A 700 13.58 -3.22 -51.82
C ALA A 700 12.33 -4.09 -51.74
N THR A 701 11.36 -3.89 -52.64
CA THR A 701 10.13 -4.70 -52.72
C THR A 701 10.43 -6.17 -52.99
N HIS A 702 11.34 -6.45 -53.92
CA HIS A 702 11.81 -7.81 -54.18
C HIS A 702 12.45 -8.44 -52.93
N SER A 703 13.27 -7.68 -52.20
CA SER A 703 13.95 -8.16 -50.99
C SER A 703 12.95 -8.47 -49.87
N LEU A 704 11.94 -7.61 -49.66
CA LEU A 704 10.88 -7.84 -48.66
C LEU A 704 10.02 -9.06 -49.00
N ALA A 705 9.67 -9.26 -50.27
CA ALA A 705 8.87 -10.39 -50.75
C ALA A 705 9.54 -11.75 -50.52
N ARG A 706 10.86 -11.78 -50.37
CA ARG A 706 11.61 -13.01 -50.12
C ARG A 706 11.72 -13.36 -48.64
N THR A 707 11.60 -12.39 -47.74
CA THR A 707 12.03 -12.55 -46.35
C THR A 707 10.92 -12.33 -45.33
N GLN A 708 9.97 -11.42 -45.56
CA GLN A 708 8.91 -11.12 -44.60
C GLN A 708 7.59 -10.70 -45.27
N GLU A 709 6.67 -11.65 -45.41
CA GLU A 709 5.32 -11.43 -45.93
C GLU A 709 4.52 -10.35 -45.18
N PRO A 710 4.60 -10.19 -43.84
CA PRO A 710 3.85 -9.15 -43.13
C PRO A 710 4.22 -7.73 -43.56
N LEU A 711 5.51 -7.44 -43.73
CA LEU A 711 5.98 -6.11 -44.17
C LEU A 711 5.58 -5.80 -45.62
N MET A 712 5.45 -6.83 -46.47
CA MET A 712 4.95 -6.68 -47.84
C MET A 712 3.49 -6.26 -47.93
N GLN A 713 2.72 -6.41 -46.84
CA GLN A 713 1.32 -5.98 -46.76
C GLN A 713 1.20 -4.51 -46.35
N CYS A 714 2.29 -3.85 -45.96
CA CYS A 714 2.29 -2.43 -45.63
C CYS A 714 1.87 -1.60 -46.85
N ARG A 715 0.89 -0.70 -46.65
CA ARG A 715 0.40 0.20 -47.69
C ARG A 715 1.51 1.01 -48.34
N ALA A 716 2.48 1.47 -47.56
CA ALA A 716 3.64 2.21 -48.06
C ALA A 716 4.40 1.44 -49.13
N VAL A 717 4.61 0.12 -48.97
CA VAL A 717 5.28 -0.70 -50.01
C VAL A 717 4.50 -0.67 -51.32
N THR A 718 3.18 -0.82 -51.25
CA THR A 718 2.32 -0.80 -52.44
C THR A 718 2.31 0.59 -53.10
N ASP A 719 2.12 1.65 -52.32
CA ASP A 719 2.13 3.02 -52.82
C ASP A 719 3.47 3.37 -53.49
N GLU A 720 4.58 2.94 -52.90
CA GLU A 720 5.92 3.16 -53.42
C GLU A 720 6.20 2.35 -54.70
N CYS A 721 5.72 1.12 -54.77
CA CYS A 721 5.76 0.33 -56.00
C CYS A 721 5.01 1.02 -57.13
N ASP A 722 3.82 1.54 -56.85
CA ASP A 722 3.00 2.24 -57.85
C ASP A 722 3.72 3.50 -58.37
N ARG A 723 4.35 4.28 -57.48
CA ARG A 723 5.18 5.43 -57.87
C ARG A 723 6.37 5.02 -58.72
N ALA A 724 7.07 3.95 -58.33
CA ALA A 724 8.22 3.45 -59.07
C ALA A 724 7.83 2.99 -60.49
N LEU A 725 6.73 2.25 -60.64
CA LEU A 725 6.22 1.82 -61.95
C LEU A 725 5.84 3.01 -62.84
N ALA A 726 5.21 4.04 -62.28
CA ALA A 726 4.89 5.27 -63.00
C ALA A 726 6.14 6.02 -63.48
N ILE A 727 7.15 6.17 -62.60
CA ILE A 727 8.44 6.81 -62.95
C ILE A 727 9.16 6.02 -64.06
N LEU A 728 9.21 4.69 -63.95
CA LEU A 728 9.86 3.83 -64.93
C LEU A 728 9.16 3.87 -66.29
N ALA A 729 7.82 3.93 -66.33
CA ALA A 729 7.07 4.11 -67.57
C ALA A 729 7.37 5.46 -68.24
N LEU A 730 7.38 6.56 -67.47
CA LEU A 730 7.76 7.89 -67.98
C LEU A 730 9.19 7.91 -68.51
N ALA A 731 10.12 7.28 -67.80
CA ALA A 731 11.53 7.22 -68.18
C ALA A 731 11.77 6.38 -69.45
N ALA A 732 11.11 5.23 -69.56
CA ALA A 732 11.23 4.36 -70.73
C ALA A 732 10.72 5.03 -72.00
N VAL A 733 9.59 5.74 -71.92
CA VAL A 733 9.01 6.53 -73.02
C VAL A 733 9.94 7.66 -73.48
N GLN A 734 10.75 8.23 -72.58
CA GLN A 734 11.79 9.22 -72.91
C GLN A 734 13.03 8.63 -73.58
N GLY A 735 13.23 7.32 -73.48
CA GLY A 735 14.46 6.62 -73.88
C GLY A 735 15.54 6.58 -72.82
N LEU A 736 15.21 6.90 -71.56
CA LEU A 736 16.10 6.64 -70.45
C LEU A 736 16.13 5.13 -70.20
N ARG A 737 17.33 4.57 -70.02
CA ARG A 737 17.49 3.14 -69.70
C ARG A 737 17.64 2.98 -68.18
N PRO A 738 16.59 2.55 -67.46
CA PRO A 738 16.71 2.25 -66.05
C PRO A 738 17.68 1.07 -65.85
N GLY A 739 18.57 1.20 -64.87
CA GLY A 739 19.37 0.08 -64.40
C GLY A 739 18.50 -0.83 -63.54
N LEU A 740 17.64 -1.64 -64.17
CA LEU A 740 16.78 -2.57 -63.46
C LEU A 740 17.62 -3.60 -62.68
N PRO A 741 17.21 -3.97 -61.46
CA PRO A 741 17.84 -5.07 -60.73
C PRO A 741 17.87 -6.36 -61.56
N GLY A 742 18.99 -7.09 -61.50
CA GLY A 742 19.24 -8.24 -62.38
C GLY A 742 18.30 -9.45 -62.17
N ASP A 743 17.63 -9.55 -61.02
CA ASP A 743 16.62 -10.57 -60.73
C ASP A 743 15.43 -9.94 -59.98
N LEU A 744 14.26 -9.99 -60.60
CA LEU A 744 12.97 -9.57 -60.02
C LEU A 744 11.92 -10.69 -60.05
N SER A 745 12.35 -11.94 -60.29
CA SER A 745 11.46 -13.09 -60.55
C SER A 745 10.38 -13.28 -59.48
N THR A 746 10.70 -13.08 -58.20
CA THR A 746 9.77 -13.23 -57.06
C THR A 746 8.57 -12.27 -57.13
N VAL A 747 8.74 -11.09 -57.74
CA VAL A 747 7.71 -10.03 -57.78
C VAL A 747 7.26 -9.67 -59.19
N ALA A 748 7.91 -10.19 -60.23
CA ALA A 748 7.68 -9.81 -61.63
C ALA A 748 6.21 -9.95 -62.05
N ALA A 749 5.56 -11.08 -61.76
CA ALA A 749 4.15 -11.29 -62.09
C ALA A 749 3.22 -10.31 -61.34
N ARG A 750 3.51 -10.05 -60.05
CA ARG A 750 2.76 -9.10 -59.22
C ARG A 750 2.92 -7.67 -59.71
N LEU A 751 4.13 -7.26 -60.07
CA LEU A 751 4.42 -5.94 -60.63
C LEU A 751 3.78 -5.76 -62.02
N GLN A 752 3.81 -6.80 -62.85
CA GLN A 752 3.18 -6.79 -64.17
C GLN A 752 1.67 -6.62 -64.05
N GLN A 753 1.00 -7.41 -63.22
CA GLN A 753 -0.42 -7.27 -62.93
C GLN A 753 -0.72 -5.88 -62.37
N ARG A 754 0.05 -5.43 -61.37
CA ARG A 754 -0.15 -4.13 -60.73
C ARG A 754 0.01 -2.97 -61.71
N SER A 755 0.96 -3.05 -62.65
CA SER A 755 1.18 -2.01 -63.67
C SER A 755 -0.03 -1.79 -64.59
N VAL A 756 -0.81 -2.85 -64.85
CA VAL A 756 -2.04 -2.79 -65.65
C VAL A 756 -3.16 -2.14 -64.85
N GLU A 757 -3.36 -2.60 -63.61
CA GLU A 757 -4.35 -2.01 -62.69
C GLU A 757 -4.07 -0.53 -62.40
N LEU A 758 -2.78 -0.16 -62.33
CA LEU A 758 -2.34 1.18 -61.96
C LEU A 758 -2.86 2.26 -62.93
N VAL A 759 -3.08 1.93 -64.21
CA VAL A 759 -3.65 2.87 -65.20
C VAL A 759 -5.01 3.40 -64.74
N GLU A 760 -5.90 2.51 -64.28
CA GLU A 760 -7.24 2.86 -63.78
C GLU A 760 -7.18 3.47 -62.37
N VAL A 761 -6.29 2.95 -61.52
CA VAL A 761 -6.09 3.44 -60.16
C VAL A 761 -5.63 4.89 -60.17
N LEU A 762 -4.69 5.28 -61.04
CA LEU A 762 -4.21 6.66 -61.16
C LEU A 762 -5.27 7.62 -61.68
N ASP A 763 -6.19 7.14 -62.52
CA ASP A 763 -7.32 7.94 -62.97
C ASP A 763 -8.32 8.21 -61.83
N SER A 764 -8.45 7.30 -60.86
CA SER A 764 -9.37 7.43 -59.72
C SER A 764 -8.73 8.06 -58.48
N HIS A 765 -7.42 7.86 -58.28
CA HIS A 765 -6.65 8.27 -57.10
C HIS A 765 -5.35 8.96 -57.50
N PRO A 766 -5.42 10.14 -58.15
CA PRO A 766 -4.23 10.85 -58.65
C PRO A 766 -3.23 11.27 -57.55
N GLN A 767 -3.69 11.37 -56.30
CA GLN A 767 -2.88 11.69 -55.12
C GLN A 767 -1.79 10.65 -54.79
N LEU A 768 -1.86 9.44 -55.34
CA LEU A 768 -0.86 8.39 -55.10
C LEU A 768 0.55 8.80 -55.52
N LEU A 769 0.68 9.59 -56.59
CA LEU A 769 1.97 10.04 -57.13
C LEU A 769 2.51 11.34 -56.51
N HIS A 770 1.76 11.96 -55.61
CA HIS A 770 2.08 13.29 -55.09
C HIS A 770 2.55 13.22 -53.63
N ARG A 771 3.68 13.87 -53.31
CA ARG A 771 4.18 14.01 -51.93
C ARG A 771 4.87 15.36 -51.73
N GLY A 772 4.77 15.88 -50.51
CA GLY A 772 5.54 17.06 -50.09
C GLY A 772 5.30 18.31 -50.95
N THR A 773 6.37 19.05 -51.24
CA THR A 773 6.37 20.33 -51.97
C THR A 773 6.46 20.17 -53.49
N ASP A 774 5.71 19.21 -54.01
CA ASP A 774 5.58 18.92 -55.44
C ASP A 774 4.83 20.07 -56.16
N LEU A 775 5.54 21.16 -56.53
CA LEU A 775 4.95 22.39 -57.07
C LEU A 775 4.93 22.47 -58.61
N ALA A 776 5.54 21.50 -59.30
CA ALA A 776 5.67 21.48 -60.76
C ALA A 776 5.51 20.08 -61.35
N THR A 777 5.35 20.02 -62.68
CA THR A 777 5.23 18.78 -63.46
C THR A 777 6.50 17.93 -63.38
N GLY A 778 7.67 18.56 -63.47
CA GLY A 778 8.99 17.93 -63.33
C GLY A 778 9.58 17.42 -64.65
N GLU A 779 10.91 17.25 -64.69
CA GLU A 779 11.65 16.88 -65.92
C GLU A 779 11.16 15.58 -66.55
N LEU A 780 10.79 14.59 -65.72
CA LEU A 780 10.27 13.30 -66.19
C LEU A 780 8.94 13.45 -66.92
N VAL A 781 8.02 14.28 -66.41
CA VAL A 781 6.71 14.48 -67.04
C VAL A 781 6.88 15.25 -68.34
N ASP A 782 7.65 16.35 -68.32
CA ASP A 782 7.87 17.20 -69.48
C ASP A 782 8.67 16.48 -70.59
N GLY A 783 9.65 15.65 -70.21
CA GLY A 783 10.38 14.81 -71.14
C GLY A 783 9.50 13.74 -71.79
N ALA A 784 8.71 13.00 -71.00
CA ALA A 784 7.83 11.95 -71.50
C ALA A 784 6.74 12.53 -72.41
N LEU A 785 6.17 13.66 -72.02
CA LEU A 785 5.18 14.38 -72.79
C LEU A 785 5.72 14.78 -74.18
N ARG A 786 6.95 15.30 -74.25
CA ARG A 786 7.61 15.63 -75.52
C ARG A 786 7.90 14.40 -76.38
N ALA A 787 8.40 13.32 -75.77
CA ALA A 787 8.68 12.08 -76.49
C ALA A 787 7.40 11.44 -77.07
N LEU A 788 6.29 11.48 -76.33
CA LEU A 788 4.97 11.04 -76.81
C LEU A 788 4.45 11.93 -77.93
N ALA A 789 4.58 13.26 -77.80
CA ALA A 789 4.16 14.21 -78.82
C ALA A 789 4.92 14.00 -80.13
N ASP A 790 6.25 13.85 -80.06
CA ASP A 790 7.12 13.54 -81.19
C ASP A 790 6.76 12.20 -81.84
N ALA A 791 6.54 11.15 -81.04
CA ALA A 791 6.24 9.82 -81.57
C ALA A 791 4.86 9.72 -82.23
N GLU A 792 3.81 10.29 -81.62
CA GLU A 792 2.43 10.20 -82.10
C GLU A 792 2.11 11.17 -83.25
N ASN A 793 2.81 12.32 -83.32
CA ASN A 793 2.60 13.33 -84.36
C ASN A 793 3.78 13.40 -85.35
N ALA A 794 4.61 12.35 -85.41
CA ALA A 794 5.85 12.33 -86.16
C ALA A 794 5.71 12.84 -87.61
N ARG A 795 4.66 12.39 -88.31
CA ARG A 795 4.38 12.81 -89.68
C ARG A 795 4.16 14.32 -89.78
N THR A 796 3.26 14.85 -88.96
CA THR A 796 2.91 16.28 -88.94
C THR A 796 4.11 17.15 -88.56
N ILE A 797 4.90 16.72 -87.58
CA ILE A 797 6.08 17.46 -87.11
C ILE A 797 7.17 17.50 -88.20
N VAL A 798 7.47 16.37 -88.85
CA VAL A 798 8.49 16.30 -89.91
C VAL A 798 8.06 17.05 -91.16
N GLU A 799 6.77 17.03 -91.51
CA GLU A 799 6.20 17.80 -92.63
C GLU A 799 6.29 19.32 -92.39
N GLN A 800 6.09 19.79 -91.15
CA GLN A 800 6.12 21.22 -90.80
C GLN A 800 7.53 21.73 -90.45
N ALA A 801 8.41 20.86 -89.93
CA ALA A 801 9.76 21.21 -89.53
C ALA A 801 10.73 20.03 -89.71
N ALA A 802 11.22 19.84 -90.95
CA ALA A 802 12.12 18.75 -91.31
C ALA A 802 13.41 18.66 -90.47
N SER A 803 13.88 19.79 -89.90
CA SER A 803 15.04 19.84 -89.00
C SER A 803 14.86 19.04 -87.71
N LEU A 804 13.63 18.70 -87.32
CA LEU A 804 13.31 17.88 -86.16
C LEU A 804 13.24 16.38 -86.44
N ALA A 805 13.35 15.94 -87.70
CA ALA A 805 13.31 14.54 -88.09
C ALA A 805 14.21 13.59 -87.27
N PRO A 806 15.49 13.90 -87.00
CA PRO A 806 16.33 13.00 -86.20
C PRO A 806 15.87 12.87 -84.73
N ARG A 807 15.31 13.95 -84.16
CA ARG A 807 14.75 13.94 -82.80
C ARG A 807 13.48 13.10 -82.74
N VAL A 808 12.57 13.32 -83.68
CA VAL A 808 11.30 12.60 -83.80
C VAL A 808 11.51 11.09 -84.02
N GLU A 809 12.44 10.74 -84.90
CA GLU A 809 12.79 9.33 -85.14
C GLU A 809 13.40 8.68 -83.89
N GLY A 810 14.26 9.40 -83.16
CA GLY A 810 14.78 8.96 -81.86
C GLY A 810 13.66 8.71 -80.84
N SER A 811 12.70 9.64 -80.70
CA SER A 811 11.55 9.46 -79.82
C SER A 811 10.64 8.30 -80.25
N ARG A 812 10.41 8.08 -81.54
CA ARG A 812 9.67 6.90 -82.04
C ARG A 812 10.35 5.59 -81.67
N GLN A 813 11.67 5.52 -81.82
CA GLN A 813 12.45 4.35 -81.45
C GLN A 813 12.41 4.11 -79.95
N HIS A 814 12.54 5.15 -79.13
CA HIS A 814 12.44 5.06 -77.68
C HIS A 814 11.06 4.56 -77.23
N VAL A 815 9.98 5.15 -77.74
CA VAL A 815 8.60 4.76 -77.40
C VAL A 815 8.30 3.33 -77.84
N ALA A 816 8.75 2.92 -79.04
CA ALA A 816 8.59 1.55 -79.51
C ALA A 816 9.40 0.53 -78.70
N ALA A 817 10.58 0.92 -78.20
CA ALA A 817 11.44 0.07 -77.38
C ALA A 817 11.07 0.06 -75.88
N ALA A 818 10.18 0.95 -75.42
CA ALA A 818 9.90 1.18 -74.00
C ALA A 818 9.52 -0.10 -73.23
N ALA A 819 8.67 -0.95 -73.79
CA ALA A 819 8.25 -2.21 -73.15
C ALA A 819 9.42 -3.21 -73.03
N SER A 820 10.28 -3.26 -74.05
CA SER A 820 11.48 -4.11 -74.05
C SER A 820 12.53 -3.60 -73.06
N VAL A 821 12.68 -2.28 -72.92
CA VAL A 821 13.62 -1.64 -71.97
C VAL A 821 13.23 -1.96 -70.53
N LEU A 822 11.94 -2.10 -70.24
CA LEU A 822 11.44 -2.48 -68.92
C LEU A 822 11.36 -4.01 -68.70
N GLY A 823 11.88 -4.81 -69.63
CA GLY A 823 11.93 -6.27 -69.49
C GLY A 823 10.56 -6.94 -69.37
N GLY A 824 9.50 -6.32 -69.89
CA GLY A 824 8.12 -6.82 -69.78
C GLY A 824 7.43 -6.56 -68.44
N LEU A 825 8.07 -5.87 -67.49
CA LEU A 825 7.46 -5.51 -66.19
C LEU A 825 6.25 -4.59 -66.33
N VAL A 826 6.25 -3.75 -67.35
CA VAL A 826 5.13 -2.88 -67.71
C VAL A 826 4.72 -3.24 -69.14
N PRO A 827 3.63 -3.99 -69.34
CA PRO A 827 3.21 -4.46 -70.67
C PRO A 827 2.86 -3.32 -71.63
N ASP A 828 2.26 -2.24 -71.11
CA ASP A 828 1.95 -1.02 -71.86
C ASP A 828 2.50 0.23 -71.15
N PRO A 829 3.79 0.55 -71.35
CA PRO A 829 4.41 1.72 -70.74
C PRO A 829 3.82 3.04 -71.24
N VAL A 830 3.23 3.06 -72.43
CA VAL A 830 2.65 4.27 -73.03
C VAL A 830 1.35 4.63 -72.33
N ALA A 831 0.46 3.66 -72.11
CA ALA A 831 -0.77 3.88 -71.36
C ALA A 831 -0.49 4.32 -69.91
N LEU A 832 0.45 3.66 -69.24
CA LEU A 832 0.82 4.01 -67.87
C LEU A 832 1.49 5.39 -67.77
N ALA A 833 2.38 5.73 -68.72
CA ALA A 833 2.98 7.07 -68.79
C ALA A 833 1.90 8.16 -68.97
N LYS A 834 0.93 7.96 -69.86
CA LYS A 834 -0.19 8.90 -70.04
C LYS A 834 -1.06 9.03 -68.79
N ALA A 835 -1.35 7.92 -68.09
CA ALA A 835 -2.08 7.94 -66.83
C ALA A 835 -1.30 8.69 -65.73
N ALA A 836 0.01 8.48 -65.63
CA ALA A 836 0.87 9.20 -64.68
C ALA A 836 0.92 10.72 -64.96
N ILE A 837 1.04 11.12 -66.24
CA ILE A 837 0.98 12.54 -66.64
C ILE A 837 -0.37 13.15 -66.23
N ARG A 838 -1.49 12.47 -66.52
CA ARG A 838 -2.84 12.92 -66.14
C ARG A 838 -2.99 13.08 -64.63
N ALA A 839 -2.59 12.06 -63.87
CA ALA A 839 -2.67 12.08 -62.42
C ALA A 839 -1.88 13.26 -61.85
N ARG A 840 -0.67 13.50 -62.37
CA ARG A 840 0.18 14.61 -61.94
C ARG A 840 -0.45 15.97 -62.24
N VAL A 841 -0.96 16.16 -63.45
CA VAL A 841 -1.63 17.40 -63.85
C VAL A 841 -2.87 17.66 -63.00
N ARG A 842 -3.67 16.63 -62.70
CA ARG A 842 -4.84 16.74 -61.83
C ARG A 842 -4.48 17.18 -60.41
N MET A 843 -3.39 16.66 -59.84
CA MET A 843 -2.94 17.06 -58.50
C MET A 843 -2.43 18.50 -58.43
N LEU A 844 -1.79 18.98 -59.50
CA LEU A 844 -1.30 20.36 -59.61
C LEU A 844 -2.39 21.36 -60.02
N GLY A 845 -3.60 20.88 -60.35
CA GLY A 845 -4.71 21.72 -60.79
C GLY A 845 -4.39 22.57 -62.02
N GLU A 846 -4.80 23.84 -61.99
CA GLU A 846 -4.57 24.81 -63.06
C GLU A 846 -3.09 25.02 -63.37
N ALA A 847 -2.25 25.12 -62.34
CA ALA A 847 -0.80 25.27 -62.50
C ALA A 847 -0.18 24.08 -63.26
N GLY A 848 -0.72 22.88 -63.06
CA GLY A 848 -0.31 21.68 -63.80
C GLY A 848 -0.66 21.73 -65.28
N VAL A 849 -1.89 22.17 -65.59
CA VAL A 849 -2.36 22.32 -66.98
C VAL A 849 -1.52 23.37 -67.70
N GLU A 850 -1.31 24.53 -67.06
CA GLU A 850 -0.46 25.58 -67.61
C GLU A 850 0.99 25.13 -67.80
N ALA A 851 1.55 24.36 -66.85
CA ALA A 851 2.92 23.86 -66.96
C ALA A 851 3.09 22.89 -68.14
N VAL A 852 2.16 21.95 -68.33
CA VAL A 852 2.18 21.00 -69.45
C VAL A 852 1.98 21.72 -70.79
N HIS A 853 1.03 22.66 -70.90
CA HIS A 853 0.87 23.48 -72.11
C HIS A 853 2.11 24.33 -72.36
N ARG A 854 2.70 24.93 -71.33
CA ARG A 854 3.95 25.68 -71.47
C ARG A 854 5.10 24.80 -71.95
N ALA A 855 5.22 23.58 -71.45
CA ALA A 855 6.25 22.63 -71.86
C ALA A 855 6.11 22.24 -73.35
N ILE A 856 4.88 21.95 -73.81
CA ILE A 856 4.56 21.68 -75.22
C ILE A 856 4.80 22.93 -76.07
N HIS A 857 4.20 24.05 -75.71
CA HIS A 857 4.32 25.32 -76.43
C HIS A 857 5.80 25.70 -76.60
N THR A 858 6.60 25.66 -75.53
CA THR A 858 8.04 25.96 -75.58
C THR A 858 8.82 25.01 -76.49
N ALA A 859 8.45 23.72 -76.53
CA ALA A 859 9.14 22.72 -77.33
C ALA A 859 8.90 22.84 -78.86
N TYR A 860 7.78 23.46 -79.27
CA TYR A 860 7.31 23.43 -80.67
C TYR A 860 7.10 24.80 -81.32
N VAL A 861 6.91 25.88 -80.54
CA VAL A 861 6.60 27.22 -81.08
C VAL A 861 7.72 27.83 -81.89
N GLY A 862 8.98 27.59 -81.49
CA GLY A 862 10.15 28.02 -82.27
C GLY A 862 10.23 27.39 -83.67
N TYR A 863 9.43 26.35 -83.93
CA TYR A 863 9.38 25.61 -85.19
C TYR A 863 8.07 25.82 -85.96
N GLY A 864 7.16 26.68 -85.48
CA GLY A 864 5.90 27.00 -86.16
C GLY A 864 4.89 25.84 -86.23
N ILE A 865 5.06 24.80 -85.41
CA ILE A 865 4.22 23.59 -85.44
C ILE A 865 2.87 23.88 -84.77
N GLN A 866 1.77 23.62 -85.47
CA GLN A 866 0.42 23.89 -84.99
C GLN A 866 -0.29 22.62 -84.51
N GLY A 867 -1.22 22.77 -83.55
CA GLY A 867 -2.12 21.70 -83.10
C GLY A 867 -1.62 20.84 -81.94
N MET A 868 -0.41 21.07 -81.42
CA MET A 868 0.16 20.28 -80.32
C MET A 868 -0.61 20.44 -79.00
N ASP A 869 -1.12 21.63 -78.69
CA ASP A 869 -1.95 21.84 -77.49
C ASP A 869 -3.28 21.06 -77.59
N THR A 870 -3.86 20.98 -78.80
CA THR A 870 -5.09 20.21 -79.05
C THR A 870 -4.84 18.71 -78.96
N TRP A 871 -3.68 18.23 -79.42
CA TRP A 871 -3.26 16.85 -79.20
C TRP A 871 -3.11 16.57 -77.69
N CYS A 872 -2.41 17.43 -76.95
CA CYS A 872 -2.21 17.28 -75.51
C CYS A 872 -3.54 17.18 -74.75
N ASP A 873 -4.50 18.06 -75.06
CA ASP A 873 -5.82 18.05 -74.44
C ASP A 873 -6.63 16.78 -74.75
N LYS A 874 -6.54 16.25 -75.98
CA LYS A 874 -7.35 15.09 -76.43
C LYS A 874 -6.73 13.75 -76.09
N GLN A 875 -5.42 13.60 -76.29
CA GLN A 875 -4.71 12.32 -76.27
C GLN A 875 -3.96 12.07 -74.96
N VAL A 876 -3.68 13.13 -74.19
CA VAL A 876 -2.96 13.03 -72.91
C VAL A 876 -3.86 13.43 -71.76
N LEU A 877 -4.47 14.63 -71.74
CA LEU A 877 -5.26 15.10 -70.59
C LEU A 877 -6.71 14.58 -70.54
N GLY A 878 -7.27 14.21 -71.69
CA GLY A 878 -8.65 13.71 -71.83
C GLY A 878 -9.73 14.72 -71.43
N THR A 879 -10.89 14.25 -70.97
CA THR A 879 -12.05 15.07 -70.55
C THR A 879 -11.78 15.98 -69.34
N SER A 880 -10.70 15.72 -68.59
CA SER A 880 -10.26 16.49 -67.41
C SER A 880 -9.98 17.96 -67.72
N SER A 881 -9.58 18.27 -68.96
CA SER A 881 -9.29 19.64 -69.44
C SER A 881 -10.56 20.51 -69.58
N ARG A 882 -11.73 19.91 -69.85
CA ARG A 882 -12.98 20.64 -70.10
C ARG A 882 -13.64 21.18 -68.82
N GLY A 883 -13.47 20.49 -67.69
CA GLY A 883 -13.99 20.92 -66.39
C GLY A 883 -13.22 22.10 -65.80
N LEU A 884 -11.89 22.12 -65.94
CA LEU A 884 -11.02 23.17 -65.40
C LEU A 884 -11.03 24.45 -66.27
N ARG A 885 -11.07 24.34 -67.61
CA ARG A 885 -11.22 25.51 -68.49
C ARG A 885 -12.62 26.14 -68.44
N GLY A 886 -13.66 25.39 -68.03
CA GLY A 886 -15.03 25.88 -67.90
C GLY A 886 -15.24 26.97 -66.85
N LEU A 887 -14.35 27.09 -65.87
CA LEU A 887 -14.34 28.17 -64.87
C LEU A 887 -13.64 29.45 -65.35
N PHE A 888 -12.87 29.40 -66.44
CA PHE A 888 -12.06 30.53 -66.94
C PHE A 888 -12.63 31.25 -68.17
N GLN A 889 -13.78 30.82 -68.70
CA GLN A 889 -14.55 31.65 -69.63
C GLN A 889 -15.49 32.65 -68.90
N ARG A 890 -15.40 32.75 -67.58
CA ARG A 890 -16.02 33.80 -66.76
C ARG A 890 -15.02 34.39 -65.74
N ARG A 891 -13.90 34.93 -66.21
CA ARG A 891 -13.17 36.00 -65.51
C ARG A 891 -12.53 36.94 -66.52
#